data_AF-A0A0W1I859-F1
#
_entry.id   AF-A0A0W1I859-F1
#
_cell.length_a   1.000
_cell.length_b   1.000
_cell.length_c   1.000
_cell.angle_alpha   90.00
_cell.angle_beta   90.00
_cell.angle_gamma   90.00
#
_symmetry.space_group_name_H-M   'P 1'
#
loop_
_entity.id
_entity.type
_entity.pdbx_description
1 polymer ?
#
loop_
_entity_poly.entity_id
_entity_poly.type
_entity_poly.pdbx_seq_one_letter_code
_entity_poly.pdbx_strand_id
1 'polypeptide(L)'
;MIAELGLALLWMAAALACLSLVAGSLYLLNGKGDLAALVRPASVAQGVLTAAAFAMLIALFVRSDMSVELVARNSHSLKPMLFKVAGAWGNHEGSMLLWLTILGLSGALVAIFEKRLREDTLVATLAAQAALSLGFFAFLLFSSNPFKRLPIAPPDGQGLNPLLQDPGLAFHPPTLYVGYVGLSVAFSFAVGALITREIGPAFARAMRPWVLGSWIFLTLGITAGSYWAYYELGWGGWWFWDPVENVSLIPWLAGAALLHSVSVTATRNALRAWTVMLAVVAFSMSMVGTFIVRSGLLTSVHSFAVDPERGTFLLALMAIYIGGALTLFALRASSVAEGKKFALLSREGSLVINNLLLTTILALVLLGTLYPIVAEAMGEKISVGPPYYNKVAGPLALILCLVMVAGPLLAWRKDDGRKLWSRLPAAIFAGSAVLFGLILFGGKVGVLPLLGMTVAGIVAVASLAPLWGRNLRRTPLPTWGMVIAHFGVAVALAGMAAESAFIKERLVAAAPGETVTVDDFTVKFVGVRPIAGPNYTAVEGTLIATTPSGHSFTLRPEARTFPGLMGGAPTETNEAALLTRPGGQLYAVLGQPVTGADGRADRYQLRLWWKPLVWWIWLGGALIAIGAALSLLGRAQLLTLWRSHRARKAEGRYA
;
A
#
# COMPACT_ATOMS: atom_id res chain seq x y z
N MET A 1 -4.33 -28.15 22.06
CA MET A 1 -2.88 -28.10 21.81
C MET A 1 -2.45 -27.22 20.63
N ILE A 2 -3.36 -26.72 19.77
CA ILE A 2 -2.97 -25.89 18.62
C ILE A 2 -2.31 -24.57 19.08
N ALA A 3 -2.86 -23.90 20.10
CA ALA A 3 -2.32 -22.64 20.60
C ALA A 3 -0.94 -22.83 21.25
N GLU A 4 -0.77 -23.90 22.03
CA GLU A 4 0.49 -24.24 22.70
C GLU A 4 1.59 -24.56 21.68
N LEU A 5 1.25 -25.32 20.64
CA LEU A 5 2.17 -25.62 19.54
C LEU A 5 2.53 -24.36 18.74
N GLY A 6 1.55 -23.51 18.44
CA GLY A 6 1.78 -22.22 17.77
C GLY A 6 2.74 -21.34 18.55
N LEU A 7 2.57 -21.26 19.87
CA LEU A 7 3.48 -20.51 20.76
C LEU A 7 4.88 -21.13 20.81
N ALA A 8 4.99 -22.46 20.90
CA ALA A 8 6.28 -23.16 20.89
C ALA A 8 7.05 -22.90 19.58
N LEU A 9 6.36 -22.93 18.44
CA LEU A 9 6.95 -22.59 17.14
C LEU A 9 7.47 -21.16 17.09
N LEU A 10 6.79 -20.19 17.72
CA LEU A 10 7.28 -18.82 17.81
C LEU A 10 8.57 -18.70 18.64
N TRP A 11 8.65 -19.39 19.77
CA TRP A 11 9.88 -19.43 20.57
C TRP A 11 11.05 -20.08 19.82
N MET A 12 10.79 -21.19 19.10
CA MET A 12 11.81 -21.82 18.26
C MET A 12 12.26 -20.91 17.12
N ALA A 13 11.33 -20.22 16.46
CA ALA A 13 11.66 -19.27 15.39
C ALA A 13 12.47 -18.07 15.92
N ALA A 14 12.14 -17.57 17.12
CA ALA A 14 12.91 -16.52 17.80
C ALA A 14 14.34 -16.98 18.13
N ALA A 15 14.50 -18.22 18.61
CA ALA A 15 15.82 -18.79 18.88
C ALA A 15 16.67 -18.92 17.59
N LEU A 16 16.07 -19.29 16.46
CA LEU A 16 16.75 -19.34 15.16
C LEU A 16 17.12 -17.96 14.61
N ALA A 17 16.28 -16.94 14.85
CA ALA A 17 16.63 -15.56 14.55
C ALA A 17 17.84 -15.10 15.40
N CYS A 18 17.86 -15.44 16.69
CA CYS A 18 18.99 -15.19 17.58
C CYS A 18 20.26 -15.89 17.09
N LEU A 19 20.16 -17.17 16.74
CA LEU A 19 21.27 -17.94 16.16
C LEU A 19 21.80 -17.28 14.89
N SER A 20 20.92 -16.87 13.97
CA SER A 20 21.32 -16.21 12.71
C SER A 20 22.06 -14.89 12.96
N LEU A 21 21.57 -14.09 13.91
CA LEU A 21 22.19 -12.82 14.29
C LEU A 21 23.56 -13.05 14.94
N VAL A 22 23.65 -13.96 15.91
CA VAL A 22 24.89 -14.21 16.67
C VAL A 22 25.94 -14.87 15.79
N ALA A 23 25.58 -15.94 15.05
CA ALA A 23 26.49 -16.62 14.14
C ALA A 23 26.99 -15.67 13.04
N GLY A 24 26.09 -14.89 12.43
CA GLY A 24 26.47 -13.91 11.42
C GLY A 24 27.39 -12.80 11.96
N SER A 25 27.10 -12.27 13.16
CA SER A 25 27.95 -11.26 13.79
C SER A 25 29.34 -11.80 14.14
N LEU A 26 29.41 -13.00 14.73
CA LEU A 26 30.68 -13.65 15.07
C LEU A 26 31.50 -14.01 13.83
N TYR A 27 30.85 -14.45 12.75
CA TYR A 27 31.51 -14.66 11.47
C TYR A 27 32.15 -13.37 10.95
N LEU A 28 31.41 -12.26 10.93
CA LEU A 28 31.90 -10.97 10.43
C LEU A 28 33.04 -10.39 11.28
N LEU A 29 33.13 -10.76 12.57
CA LEU A 29 34.22 -10.33 13.46
C LEU A 29 35.46 -11.23 13.35
N ASN A 30 35.27 -12.54 13.22
CA ASN A 30 36.35 -13.53 13.43
C ASN A 30 36.75 -14.32 12.16
N GLY A 31 35.98 -14.21 11.06
CA GLY A 31 36.27 -14.87 9.78
C GLY A 31 36.09 -16.39 9.75
N LYS A 32 35.49 -17.01 10.79
CA LYS A 32 35.30 -18.47 10.86
C LYS A 32 34.16 -18.95 9.93
N GLY A 33 34.52 -19.54 8.78
CA GLY A 33 33.58 -19.96 7.73
C GLY A 33 32.42 -20.84 8.18
N ASP A 34 32.63 -21.73 9.15
CA ASP A 34 31.60 -22.66 9.64
C ASP A 34 30.36 -21.94 10.23
N LEU A 35 30.55 -20.73 10.79
CA LEU A 35 29.44 -19.94 11.32
C LEU A 35 28.55 -19.33 10.23
N ALA A 36 29.13 -18.97 9.07
CA ALA A 36 28.37 -18.46 7.94
C ALA A 36 27.40 -19.51 7.39
N ALA A 37 27.79 -20.78 7.41
CA ALA A 37 26.98 -21.90 6.93
C ALA A 37 25.68 -22.08 7.75
N LEU A 38 25.62 -21.63 9.00
CA LEU A 38 24.43 -21.72 9.86
C LEU A 38 23.36 -20.67 9.53
N VAL A 39 23.76 -19.52 9.00
CA VAL A 39 22.88 -18.34 8.86
C VAL A 39 21.75 -18.58 7.86
N ARG A 40 22.06 -19.19 6.71
CA ARG A 40 21.06 -19.47 5.66
C ARG A 40 20.00 -20.49 6.10
N PRO A 41 20.36 -21.70 6.58
CA PRO A 41 19.37 -22.67 7.07
C PRO A 41 18.53 -22.13 8.23
N ALA A 42 19.15 -21.43 9.18
CA ALA A 42 18.44 -20.84 10.31
C ALA A 42 17.42 -19.78 9.87
N SER A 43 17.76 -18.93 8.90
CA SER A 43 16.82 -17.95 8.31
C SER A 43 15.63 -18.62 7.62
N VAL A 44 15.88 -19.73 6.89
CA VAL A 44 14.81 -20.50 6.22
C VAL A 44 13.91 -21.18 7.24
N ALA A 45 14.49 -21.88 8.21
CA ALA A 45 13.74 -22.55 9.26
C ALA A 45 12.93 -21.56 10.10
N GLN A 46 13.51 -20.39 10.43
CA GLN A 46 12.79 -19.31 11.10
C GLN A 46 11.53 -18.89 10.31
N GLY A 47 11.66 -18.61 9.01
CA GLY A 47 10.52 -18.22 8.18
C GLY A 47 9.43 -19.30 8.10
N VAL A 48 9.82 -20.57 7.94
CA VAL A 48 8.89 -21.71 7.89
C VAL A 48 8.15 -21.90 9.22
N LEU A 49 8.85 -21.84 10.35
CA LEU A 49 8.24 -22.01 11.67
C LEU A 49 7.29 -20.85 12.00
N THR A 50 7.64 -19.61 11.65
CA THR A 50 6.73 -18.46 11.81
C THR A 50 5.47 -18.61 10.94
N ALA A 51 5.61 -19.04 9.69
CA ALA A 51 4.47 -19.30 8.82
C ALA A 51 3.57 -20.43 9.34
N ALA A 52 4.17 -21.50 9.89
CA ALA A 52 3.43 -22.58 10.53
C ALA A 52 2.66 -22.09 11.77
N ALA A 53 3.27 -21.24 12.61
CA ALA A 53 2.59 -20.61 13.73
C ALA A 53 1.40 -19.76 13.26
N PHE A 54 1.56 -18.94 12.23
CA PHE A 54 0.45 -18.14 11.69
C PHE A 54 -0.68 -19.01 11.11
N ALA A 55 -0.35 -20.11 10.43
CA ALA A 55 -1.34 -21.08 9.97
C ALA A 55 -2.12 -21.71 11.13
N MET A 56 -1.46 -21.98 12.27
CA MET A 56 -2.13 -22.44 13.50
C MET A 56 -3.06 -21.37 14.08
N LEU A 57 -2.68 -20.09 14.04
CA LEU A 57 -3.58 -18.99 14.43
C LEU A 57 -4.83 -18.96 13.55
N ILE A 58 -4.67 -19.04 12.23
CA ILE A 58 -5.81 -19.12 11.30
C ILE A 58 -6.70 -20.32 11.62
N ALA A 59 -6.12 -21.49 11.92
CA ALA A 59 -6.88 -22.68 12.27
C ALA A 59 -7.72 -22.48 13.55
N LEU A 60 -7.22 -21.76 14.55
CA LEU A 60 -7.96 -21.40 15.77
C LEU A 60 -9.15 -20.48 15.44
N PHE A 61 -8.95 -19.48 14.58
CA PHE A 61 -10.01 -18.57 14.14
C PHE A 61 -11.10 -19.27 13.33
N VAL A 62 -10.71 -20.14 12.40
CA VAL A 62 -11.61 -20.96 11.57
C VAL A 62 -12.51 -21.86 12.43
N ARG A 63 -11.94 -22.43 13.49
CA ARG A 63 -12.66 -23.28 14.45
C ARG A 63 -13.45 -22.49 15.49
N SER A 64 -13.31 -21.17 15.54
CA SER A 64 -13.90 -20.34 16.59
C SER A 64 -13.52 -20.84 17.98
N ASP A 65 -12.24 -21.21 18.20
CA ASP A 65 -11.74 -21.72 19.49
C ASP A 65 -11.71 -20.59 20.54
N MET A 66 -12.82 -20.42 21.26
CA MET A 66 -13.01 -19.35 22.26
C MET A 66 -12.13 -19.48 23.50
N SER A 67 -11.38 -20.57 23.65
CA SER A 67 -10.39 -20.68 24.73
C SER A 67 -9.12 -19.86 24.48
N VAL A 68 -8.94 -19.31 23.28
CA VAL A 68 -7.87 -18.36 22.95
C VAL A 68 -8.43 -16.94 23.00
N GLU A 69 -7.81 -16.08 23.81
CA GLU A 69 -8.27 -14.71 24.08
C GLU A 69 -8.47 -13.91 22.79
N LEU A 70 -7.53 -14.02 21.86
CA LEU A 70 -7.61 -13.28 20.59
C LEU A 70 -8.81 -13.69 19.74
N VAL A 71 -9.13 -14.99 19.71
CA VAL A 71 -10.27 -15.54 18.97
C VAL A 71 -11.57 -15.12 19.63
N ALA A 72 -11.66 -15.22 20.96
CA ALA A 72 -12.83 -14.79 21.73
C ALA A 72 -13.14 -13.30 21.54
N ARG A 73 -12.13 -12.45 21.37
CA ARG A 73 -12.32 -11.00 21.16
C ARG A 73 -12.65 -10.62 19.72
N ASN A 74 -12.31 -11.44 18.71
CA ASN A 74 -12.33 -11.03 17.29
C ASN A 74 -13.10 -11.98 16.36
N SER A 75 -13.62 -13.09 16.87
CA SER A 75 -14.37 -14.09 16.11
C SER A 75 -15.72 -14.39 16.76
N HIS A 76 -16.60 -15.07 16.03
CA HIS A 76 -17.91 -15.54 16.49
C HIS A 76 -18.28 -16.80 15.71
N SER A 77 -18.99 -17.74 16.33
CA SER A 77 -19.43 -18.99 15.70
C SER A 77 -20.27 -18.79 14.41
N LEU A 78 -21.23 -17.86 14.42
CA LEU A 78 -22.15 -17.52 13.33
C LEU A 78 -21.53 -16.68 12.19
N LYS A 79 -20.30 -16.21 12.38
CA LYS A 79 -19.65 -15.35 11.38
C LYS A 79 -19.32 -16.14 10.09
N PRO A 80 -19.55 -15.56 8.90
CA PRO A 80 -19.12 -16.19 7.65
C PRO A 80 -17.62 -16.57 7.64
N MET A 81 -17.28 -17.66 6.95
CA MET A 81 -15.92 -18.23 6.98
C MET A 81 -14.83 -17.25 6.52
N LEU A 82 -15.11 -16.41 5.53
CA LEU A 82 -14.17 -15.38 5.05
C LEU A 82 -13.70 -14.48 6.21
N PHE A 83 -14.63 -14.01 7.03
CA PHE A 83 -14.34 -13.11 8.14
C PHE A 83 -13.81 -13.84 9.39
N LYS A 84 -14.02 -15.15 9.51
CA LYS A 84 -13.27 -15.96 10.49
C LYS A 84 -11.79 -15.98 10.12
N VAL A 85 -11.46 -16.30 8.86
CA VAL A 85 -10.07 -16.30 8.37
C VAL A 85 -9.46 -14.91 8.48
N ALA A 86 -10.13 -13.88 7.94
CA ALA A 86 -9.62 -12.51 7.98
C ALA A 86 -9.54 -11.93 9.40
N GLY A 87 -10.36 -12.44 10.33
CA GLY A 87 -10.26 -12.14 11.75
C GLY A 87 -8.87 -12.43 12.34
N ALA A 88 -8.10 -13.35 11.76
CA ALA A 88 -6.74 -13.66 12.19
C ALA A 88 -5.73 -12.51 11.95
N TRP A 89 -6.04 -11.54 11.10
CA TRP A 89 -5.21 -10.34 10.88
C TRP A 89 -5.97 -9.01 11.00
N GLY A 90 -7.28 -9.03 11.24
CA GLY A 90 -8.09 -7.84 11.49
C GLY A 90 -7.91 -7.20 12.87
N ASN A 91 -6.91 -7.66 13.64
CA ASN A 91 -6.67 -7.27 15.03
C ASN A 91 -5.17 -6.95 15.26
N HIS A 92 -4.80 -6.57 16.48
CA HIS A 92 -3.44 -6.16 16.80
C HIS A 92 -2.42 -7.33 16.75
N GLU A 93 -2.60 -8.35 17.58
CA GLU A 93 -1.69 -9.49 17.76
C GLU A 93 -1.50 -10.28 16.45
N GLY A 94 -2.60 -10.58 15.79
CA GLY A 94 -2.66 -11.40 14.59
C GLY A 94 -2.08 -10.70 13.37
N SER A 95 -2.31 -9.39 13.22
CA SER A 95 -1.64 -8.60 12.17
C SER A 95 -0.13 -8.48 12.39
N MET A 96 0.33 -8.42 13.65
CA MET A 96 1.76 -8.44 13.96
C MET A 96 2.40 -9.81 13.72
N LEU A 97 1.64 -10.90 13.90
CA LEU A 97 2.10 -12.23 13.48
C LEU A 97 2.14 -12.37 11.96
N LEU A 98 1.17 -11.80 11.22
CA LEU A 98 1.23 -11.70 9.76
C LEU A 98 2.46 -10.88 9.31
N TRP A 99 2.70 -9.73 9.94
CA TRP A 99 3.88 -8.88 9.72
C TRP A 99 5.17 -9.69 9.86
N LEU A 100 5.33 -10.37 10.99
CA LEU A 100 6.50 -11.19 11.29
C LEU A 100 6.63 -12.40 10.34
N THR A 101 5.50 -12.99 9.93
CA THR A 101 5.48 -14.07 8.94
C THR A 101 6.05 -13.60 7.61
N ILE A 102 5.61 -12.44 7.11
CA ILE A 102 6.12 -11.87 5.87
C ILE A 102 7.61 -11.51 6.01
N LEU A 103 8.03 -11.00 7.17
CA LEU A 103 9.42 -10.64 7.47
C LEU A 103 10.34 -11.87 7.42
N GLY A 104 9.92 -12.94 8.09
CA GLY A 104 10.64 -14.23 8.13
C GLY A 104 10.67 -14.91 6.77
N LEU A 105 9.54 -14.97 6.05
CA LEU A 105 9.48 -15.50 4.69
C LEU A 105 10.35 -14.70 3.73
N SER A 106 10.39 -13.37 3.84
CA SER A 106 11.27 -12.53 3.04
C SER A 106 12.74 -12.85 3.30
N GLY A 107 13.14 -13.04 4.56
CA GLY A 107 14.48 -13.49 4.94
C GLY A 107 14.83 -14.87 4.38
N ALA A 108 13.91 -15.83 4.50
CA ALA A 108 14.06 -17.17 3.94
C ALA A 108 14.23 -17.15 2.41
N LEU A 109 13.42 -16.36 1.70
CA LEU A 109 13.51 -16.23 0.25
C LEU A 109 14.83 -15.57 -0.17
N VAL A 110 15.33 -14.56 0.56
CA VAL A 110 16.68 -14.00 0.33
C VAL A 110 17.75 -15.07 0.52
N ALA A 111 17.68 -15.86 1.60
CA ALA A 111 18.65 -16.92 1.88
C ALA A 111 18.69 -18.00 0.78
N ILE A 112 17.55 -18.31 0.16
CA ILE A 112 17.43 -19.33 -0.90
C ILE A 112 17.87 -18.80 -2.27
N PHE A 113 17.39 -17.61 -2.65
CA PHE A 113 17.50 -17.13 -4.03
C PHE A 113 18.68 -16.20 -4.29
N GLU A 114 19.20 -15.51 -3.26
CA GLU A 114 20.29 -14.55 -3.46
C GLU A 114 21.65 -15.25 -3.58
N LYS A 115 22.29 -15.04 -4.74
CA LYS A 115 23.56 -15.68 -5.12
C LYS A 115 24.59 -14.71 -5.73
N ARG A 116 24.25 -13.42 -5.85
CA ARG A 116 25.06 -12.39 -6.53
C ARG A 116 25.92 -11.60 -5.57
N LEU A 117 25.55 -11.58 -4.30
CA LEU A 117 26.31 -10.94 -3.25
C LEU A 117 27.52 -11.77 -2.85
N ARG A 118 28.56 -11.09 -2.36
CA ARG A 118 29.63 -11.70 -1.58
C ARG A 118 29.04 -12.32 -0.32
N GLU A 119 29.64 -13.41 0.15
CA GLU A 119 29.14 -14.16 1.31
C GLU A 119 29.01 -13.27 2.55
N ASP A 120 30.03 -12.46 2.87
CA ASP A 120 29.98 -11.50 3.98
C ASP A 120 28.77 -10.58 3.91
N THR A 121 28.49 -10.01 2.74
CA THR A 121 27.39 -9.05 2.57
C THR A 121 26.05 -9.74 2.71
N LEU A 122 25.91 -10.96 2.18
CA LEU A 122 24.70 -11.73 2.36
C LEU A 122 24.49 -12.14 3.82
N VAL A 123 25.52 -12.60 4.51
CA VAL A 123 25.46 -12.95 5.93
C VAL A 123 25.10 -11.72 6.77
N ALA A 124 25.71 -10.56 6.50
CA ALA A 124 25.37 -9.31 7.16
C ALA A 124 23.92 -8.89 6.89
N THR A 125 23.42 -9.08 5.68
CA THR A 125 22.02 -8.82 5.32
C THR A 125 21.05 -9.74 6.05
N LEU A 126 21.32 -11.04 6.13
CA LEU A 126 20.46 -11.99 6.85
C LEU A 126 20.52 -11.77 8.36
N ALA A 127 21.68 -11.41 8.92
CA ALA A 127 21.81 -11.03 10.32
C ALA A 127 21.01 -9.75 10.64
N ALA A 128 21.03 -8.75 9.76
CA ALA A 128 20.20 -7.55 9.91
C ALA A 128 18.70 -7.88 9.86
N GLN A 129 18.28 -8.75 8.94
CA GLN A 129 16.89 -9.23 8.85
C GLN A 129 16.48 -10.01 10.12
N ALA A 130 17.40 -10.80 10.68
CA ALA A 130 17.17 -11.53 11.93
C ALA A 130 17.08 -10.58 13.14
N ALA A 131 17.89 -9.53 13.19
CA ALA A 131 17.80 -8.49 14.22
C ALA A 131 16.45 -7.76 14.20
N LEU A 132 15.93 -7.44 12.99
CA LEU A 132 14.58 -6.92 12.83
C LEU A 132 13.53 -7.92 13.34
N SER A 133 13.67 -9.19 12.97
CA SER A 133 12.71 -10.23 13.37
C SER A 133 12.68 -10.44 14.88
N LEU A 134 13.83 -10.39 15.56
CA LEU A 134 13.93 -10.57 17.01
C LEU A 134 13.15 -9.53 17.80
N GLY A 135 13.13 -8.26 17.36
CA GLY A 135 12.34 -7.25 18.05
C GLY A 135 10.84 -7.48 17.93
N PHE A 136 10.37 -7.92 16.76
CA PHE A 136 8.97 -8.30 16.56
C PHE A 136 8.61 -9.63 17.26
N PHE A 137 9.54 -10.59 17.36
CA PHE A 137 9.37 -11.76 18.22
C PHE A 137 9.23 -11.34 19.68
N ALA A 138 10.11 -10.46 20.18
CA ALA A 138 10.03 -9.96 21.54
C ALA A 138 8.69 -9.23 21.78
N PHE A 139 8.24 -8.42 20.82
CA PHE A 139 6.94 -7.77 20.88
C PHE A 139 5.79 -8.77 21.03
N LEU A 140 5.73 -9.80 20.17
CA LEU A 140 4.67 -10.81 20.23
C LEU A 140 4.76 -11.69 21.49
N LEU A 141 5.96 -12.11 21.88
CA LEU A 141 6.14 -13.08 22.97
C LEU A 141 5.92 -12.45 24.36
N PHE A 142 6.28 -11.17 24.52
CA PHE A 142 6.20 -10.50 25.83
C PHE A 142 5.06 -9.51 25.97
N SER A 143 4.62 -8.86 24.89
CA SER A 143 3.59 -7.80 24.96
C SER A 143 2.28 -8.17 24.28
N SER A 144 2.32 -8.87 23.14
CA SER A 144 1.14 -9.06 22.27
C SER A 144 0.99 -10.53 21.83
N ASN A 145 0.84 -11.46 22.79
CA ASN A 145 0.83 -12.90 22.52
C ASN A 145 -0.47 -13.35 21.82
N PRO A 146 -0.41 -13.79 20.55
CA PRO A 146 -1.60 -14.19 19.78
C PRO A 146 -2.23 -15.52 20.24
N PHE A 147 -1.51 -16.31 21.06
CA PHE A 147 -1.92 -17.64 21.53
C PHE A 147 -2.31 -17.66 23.01
N LYS A 148 -2.48 -16.49 23.63
CA LYS A 148 -2.83 -16.38 25.05
C LYS A 148 -4.16 -17.09 25.34
N ARG A 149 -4.14 -18.01 26.30
CA ARG A 149 -5.32 -18.76 26.75
C ARG A 149 -6.15 -17.94 27.74
N LEU A 150 -7.46 -18.14 27.67
CA LEU A 150 -8.38 -17.71 28.72
C LEU A 150 -8.50 -18.81 29.79
N PRO A 151 -8.63 -18.43 31.08
CA PRO A 151 -8.86 -19.40 32.14
C PRO A 151 -10.23 -20.10 32.01
N ILE A 152 -11.23 -19.37 31.51
CA ILE A 152 -12.57 -19.88 31.21
C ILE A 152 -12.94 -19.36 29.81
N ALA A 153 -13.22 -20.28 28.89
CA ALA A 153 -13.66 -19.92 27.55
C ALA A 153 -15.11 -19.39 27.62
N PRO A 154 -15.42 -18.22 27.04
CA PRO A 154 -16.80 -17.77 26.92
C PRO A 154 -17.57 -18.70 25.96
N PRO A 155 -18.91 -18.75 26.08
CA PRO A 155 -19.74 -19.57 25.20
C PRO A 155 -19.66 -19.17 23.73
N ASP A 156 -19.41 -17.89 23.44
CA ASP A 156 -19.09 -17.40 22.10
C ASP A 156 -18.23 -16.13 22.19
N GLY A 157 -17.70 -15.70 21.05
CA GLY A 157 -16.82 -14.54 20.93
C GLY A 157 -17.56 -13.24 20.61
N GLN A 158 -16.88 -12.11 20.80
CA GLN A 158 -17.40 -10.76 20.62
C GLN A 158 -17.59 -10.36 19.15
N GLY A 159 -17.13 -11.17 18.21
CA GLY A 159 -17.16 -10.82 16.79
C GLY A 159 -16.06 -9.83 16.41
N LEU A 160 -16.08 -9.36 15.16
CA LEU A 160 -15.14 -8.35 14.66
C LEU A 160 -15.92 -7.05 14.54
N ASN A 161 -15.25 -5.91 14.62
CA ASN A 161 -15.85 -4.62 14.27
C ASN A 161 -16.66 -4.78 12.96
N PRO A 162 -17.97 -4.48 12.95
CA PRO A 162 -18.82 -4.68 11.79
C PRO A 162 -18.34 -4.03 10.50
N LEU A 163 -17.70 -2.85 10.57
CA LEU A 163 -17.10 -2.17 9.39
C LEU A 163 -15.98 -2.99 8.73
N LEU A 164 -15.42 -3.96 9.45
CA LEU A 164 -14.38 -4.85 8.92
C LEU A 164 -14.97 -6.15 8.36
N GLN A 165 -16.28 -6.39 8.46
CA GLN A 165 -16.94 -7.55 7.85
C GLN A 165 -17.23 -7.32 6.36
N ASP A 166 -16.19 -6.93 5.64
CA ASP A 166 -16.19 -6.69 4.20
C ASP A 166 -15.01 -7.44 3.54
N PRO A 167 -15.16 -7.96 2.31
CA PRO A 167 -14.05 -8.62 1.60
C PRO A 167 -12.78 -7.76 1.51
N GLY A 168 -12.87 -6.43 1.56
CA GLY A 168 -11.76 -5.49 1.65
C GLY A 168 -10.77 -5.87 2.75
N LEU A 169 -11.23 -6.20 3.97
CA LEU A 169 -10.36 -6.65 5.07
C LEU A 169 -9.56 -7.91 4.69
N ALA A 170 -10.14 -8.81 3.90
CA ALA A 170 -9.48 -10.05 3.55
C ALA A 170 -8.31 -9.85 2.56
N PHE A 171 -8.38 -8.83 1.71
CA PHE A 171 -7.42 -8.62 0.61
C PHE A 171 -6.49 -7.42 0.81
N HIS A 172 -7.01 -6.30 1.30
CA HIS A 172 -6.26 -5.04 1.40
C HIS A 172 -5.11 -5.09 2.44
N PRO A 173 -5.34 -5.44 3.71
CA PRO A 173 -4.26 -5.48 4.70
C PRO A 173 -3.13 -6.46 4.32
N PRO A 174 -3.38 -7.72 3.88
CA PRO A 174 -2.29 -8.61 3.49
C PRO A 174 -1.44 -8.06 2.34
N THR A 175 -2.07 -7.43 1.33
CA THR A 175 -1.32 -6.83 0.22
C THR A 175 -0.48 -5.63 0.68
N LEU A 176 -1.01 -4.75 1.52
CA LEU A 176 -0.23 -3.68 2.14
C LEU A 176 0.93 -4.23 2.98
N TYR A 177 0.69 -5.26 3.80
CA TYR A 177 1.71 -5.85 4.66
C TYR A 177 2.85 -6.47 3.86
N VAL A 178 2.56 -7.16 2.75
CA VAL A 178 3.62 -7.64 1.84
C VAL A 178 4.45 -6.48 1.29
N GLY A 179 3.80 -5.36 0.99
CA GLY A 179 4.47 -4.15 0.54
C GLY A 179 5.37 -3.50 1.60
N TYR A 180 4.82 -3.19 2.77
CA TYR A 180 5.55 -2.54 3.87
C TYR A 180 6.70 -3.41 4.37
N VAL A 181 6.41 -4.66 4.73
CA VAL A 181 7.40 -5.57 5.30
C VAL A 181 8.43 -5.96 4.25
N GLY A 182 8.03 -6.09 2.99
CA GLY A 182 8.97 -6.39 1.91
C GLY A 182 10.07 -5.32 1.75
N LEU A 183 9.83 -4.06 2.14
CA LEU A 183 10.86 -3.02 2.17
C LEU A 183 11.94 -3.29 3.24
N SER A 184 11.68 -4.14 4.24
CA SER A 184 12.69 -4.56 5.22
C SER A 184 13.87 -5.24 4.55
N VAL A 185 13.64 -5.93 3.44
CA VAL A 185 14.70 -6.60 2.69
C VAL A 185 15.66 -5.57 2.12
N ALA A 186 15.14 -4.48 1.55
CA ALA A 186 15.96 -3.38 1.04
C ALA A 186 16.76 -2.72 2.17
N PHE A 187 16.14 -2.52 3.34
CA PHE A 187 16.82 -2.04 4.54
C PHE A 187 17.95 -2.99 4.98
N SER A 188 17.69 -4.29 5.06
CA SER A 188 18.68 -5.31 5.44
C SER A 188 19.81 -5.43 4.43
N PHE A 189 19.53 -5.28 3.13
CA PHE A 189 20.56 -5.15 2.09
C PHE A 189 21.43 -3.92 2.35
N ALA A 190 20.82 -2.77 2.64
CA ALA A 190 21.52 -1.52 2.90
C ALA A 190 22.43 -1.61 4.14
N VAL A 191 21.93 -2.17 5.25
CA VAL A 191 22.71 -2.42 6.46
C VAL A 191 23.87 -3.38 6.17
N GLY A 192 23.63 -4.50 5.52
CA GLY A 192 24.68 -5.47 5.16
C GLY A 192 25.77 -4.86 4.27
N ALA A 193 25.38 -4.05 3.29
CA ALA A 193 26.31 -3.33 2.41
C ALA A 193 27.10 -2.23 3.13
N LEU A 194 26.51 -1.56 4.13
CA LEU A 194 27.20 -0.57 4.97
C LEU A 194 28.23 -1.23 5.90
N ILE A 195 27.89 -2.39 6.49
CA ILE A 195 28.79 -3.15 7.35
C ILE A 195 30.01 -3.63 6.55
N THR A 196 29.78 -4.22 5.39
CA THR A 196 30.82 -4.80 4.52
C THR A 196 31.48 -3.80 3.58
N ARG A 197 30.98 -2.56 3.52
CA ARG A 197 31.39 -1.48 2.61
C ARG A 197 31.26 -1.86 1.12
N GLU A 198 30.38 -2.82 0.80
CA GLU A 198 30.14 -3.31 -0.56
C GLU A 198 28.93 -2.63 -1.24
N ILE A 199 29.02 -1.32 -1.45
CA ILE A 199 27.93 -0.57 -2.10
C ILE A 199 28.26 -0.41 -3.58
N GLY A 200 27.86 -1.40 -4.37
CA GLY A 200 28.13 -1.45 -5.81
C GLY A 200 26.94 -1.91 -6.66
N PRO A 201 27.16 -2.12 -7.97
CA PRO A 201 26.12 -2.55 -8.89
C PRO A 201 25.56 -3.94 -8.57
N ALA A 202 26.36 -4.84 -7.96
CA ALA A 202 25.90 -6.16 -7.53
C ALA A 202 24.83 -6.05 -6.44
N PHE A 203 25.12 -5.27 -5.39
CA PHE A 203 24.16 -4.89 -4.35
C PHE A 203 22.87 -4.31 -4.94
N ALA A 204 22.97 -3.32 -5.83
CA ALA A 204 21.78 -2.71 -6.41
C ALA A 204 20.97 -3.69 -7.29
N ARG A 205 21.62 -4.61 -8.01
CA ARG A 205 20.93 -5.65 -8.79
C ARG A 205 20.29 -6.72 -7.90
N ALA A 206 20.85 -7.02 -6.74
CA ALA A 206 20.29 -7.93 -5.75
C ALA A 206 19.04 -7.31 -5.08
N MET A 207 19.12 -6.05 -4.66
CA MET A 207 18.04 -5.34 -3.96
C MET A 207 16.83 -5.00 -4.86
N ARG A 208 17.06 -4.67 -6.13
CA ARG A 208 16.01 -4.18 -7.05
C ARG A 208 14.74 -5.04 -7.16
N PRO A 209 14.78 -6.37 -7.34
CA PRO A 209 13.55 -7.17 -7.43
C PRO A 209 12.70 -7.09 -6.16
N TRP A 210 13.33 -6.97 -4.99
CA TRP A 210 12.63 -6.82 -3.70
C TRP A 210 11.93 -5.49 -3.62
N VAL A 211 12.63 -4.38 -3.91
CA VAL A 211 12.01 -3.05 -3.94
C VAL A 211 10.82 -3.01 -4.91
N LEU A 212 10.99 -3.61 -6.10
CA LEU A 212 9.93 -3.63 -7.11
C LEU A 212 8.73 -4.49 -6.67
N GLY A 213 8.97 -5.67 -6.09
CA GLY A 213 7.92 -6.51 -5.52
C GLY A 213 7.14 -5.80 -4.43
N SER A 214 7.84 -5.24 -3.44
CA SER A 214 7.23 -4.46 -2.36
C SER A 214 6.41 -3.30 -2.88
N TRP A 215 6.92 -2.56 -3.87
CA TRP A 215 6.22 -1.42 -4.45
C TRP A 215 4.96 -1.81 -5.25
N ILE A 216 4.95 -2.98 -5.91
CA ILE A 216 3.75 -3.54 -6.55
C ILE A 216 2.67 -3.77 -5.49
N PHE A 217 3.02 -4.46 -4.40
CA PHE A 217 2.09 -4.80 -3.33
C PHE A 217 1.59 -3.56 -2.57
N LEU A 218 2.45 -2.55 -2.33
CA LEU A 218 2.02 -1.25 -1.81
C LEU A 218 1.02 -0.56 -2.74
N THR A 219 1.31 -0.55 -4.06
CA THR A 219 0.41 0.06 -5.05
C THR A 219 -0.95 -0.62 -5.04
N LEU A 220 -0.97 -1.96 -5.07
CA LEU A 220 -2.21 -2.73 -5.02
C LEU A 220 -2.96 -2.54 -3.70
N GLY A 221 -2.25 -2.56 -2.58
CA GLY A 221 -2.81 -2.33 -1.26
C GLY A 221 -3.46 -0.96 -1.15
N ILE A 222 -2.74 0.12 -1.48
CA ILE A 222 -3.30 1.49 -1.45
C ILE A 222 -4.50 1.63 -2.40
N THR A 223 -4.41 1.06 -3.61
CA THR A 223 -5.49 1.11 -4.60
C THR A 223 -6.75 0.39 -4.09
N ALA A 224 -6.58 -0.82 -3.55
CA ALA A 224 -7.69 -1.60 -2.99
C ALA A 224 -8.28 -0.92 -1.74
N GLY A 225 -7.44 -0.32 -0.89
CA GLY A 225 -7.86 0.41 0.31
C GLY A 225 -8.67 1.65 -0.03
N SER A 226 -8.21 2.42 -1.02
CA SER A 226 -8.95 3.59 -1.54
C SER A 226 -10.31 3.19 -2.12
N TYR A 227 -10.40 2.08 -2.84
CA TYR A 227 -11.69 1.59 -3.35
C TYR A 227 -12.61 1.12 -2.22
N TRP A 228 -12.05 0.40 -1.23
CA TRP A 228 -12.81 -0.06 -0.07
C TRP A 228 -13.36 1.10 0.75
N ALA A 229 -12.51 2.06 1.13
CA ALA A 229 -12.92 3.26 1.84
C ALA A 229 -13.99 4.06 1.08
N TYR A 230 -13.89 4.09 -0.25
CA TYR A 230 -14.85 4.76 -1.13
C TYR A 230 -16.28 4.22 -1.00
N TYR A 231 -16.48 2.90 -0.93
CA TYR A 231 -17.83 2.31 -0.87
C TYR A 231 -18.33 1.97 0.53
N GLU A 232 -17.43 1.68 1.47
CA GLU A 232 -17.79 1.21 2.81
C GLU A 232 -18.18 2.36 3.76
N LEU A 233 -17.45 3.47 3.70
CA LEU A 233 -17.58 4.52 4.72
C LEU A 233 -18.81 5.43 4.52
N GLY A 234 -19.59 5.24 3.44
CA GLY A 234 -20.86 5.94 3.23
C GLY A 234 -20.78 7.43 2.87
N TRP A 235 -19.61 8.08 2.95
CA TRP A 235 -19.37 9.48 2.57
C TRP A 235 -18.87 9.64 1.12
N GLY A 236 -18.54 8.53 0.45
CA GLY A 236 -18.31 8.47 -0.99
C GLY A 236 -16.99 9.06 -1.49
N GLY A 237 -16.03 9.42 -0.65
CA GLY A 237 -14.72 9.88 -1.12
C GLY A 237 -13.66 8.77 -1.13
N TRP A 238 -12.65 8.94 -1.98
CA TRP A 238 -11.63 7.93 -2.26
C TRP A 238 -10.31 8.16 -1.52
N TRP A 239 -10.15 9.33 -0.89
CA TRP A 239 -9.00 9.72 -0.06
C TRP A 239 -9.38 10.90 0.84
N PHE A 240 -9.22 10.76 2.15
CA PHE A 240 -9.54 11.78 3.16
C PHE A 240 -8.32 12.57 3.66
N TRP A 241 -7.09 12.14 3.31
CA TRP A 241 -5.84 12.66 3.88
C TRP A 241 -5.71 12.43 5.39
N ASP A 242 -6.33 11.36 5.90
CA ASP A 242 -6.22 11.00 7.31
C ASP A 242 -4.86 10.35 7.63
N PRO A 243 -4.44 10.29 8.91
CA PRO A 243 -3.15 9.74 9.29
C PRO A 243 -2.88 8.32 8.77
N VAL A 244 -3.88 7.44 8.74
CA VAL A 244 -3.71 6.04 8.32
C VAL A 244 -3.53 5.93 6.79
N GLU A 245 -4.31 6.69 6.02
CA GLU A 245 -4.08 6.83 4.58
C GLU A 245 -2.69 7.40 4.29
N ASN A 246 -2.30 8.47 4.98
CA ASN A 246 -1.02 9.14 4.76
C ASN A 246 0.17 8.20 5.04
N VAL A 247 0.13 7.41 6.11
CA VAL A 247 1.21 6.47 6.40
C VAL A 247 1.28 5.29 5.44
N SER A 248 0.26 5.08 4.61
CA SER A 248 0.37 4.20 3.44
C SER A 248 1.07 4.83 2.26
N LEU A 249 0.86 6.13 2.04
CA LEU A 249 1.46 6.88 0.94
C LEU A 249 2.96 7.16 1.15
N ILE A 250 3.37 7.51 2.37
CA ILE A 250 4.76 7.90 2.71
C ILE A 250 5.80 6.81 2.31
N PRO A 251 5.67 5.53 2.72
CA PRO A 251 6.60 4.48 2.28
C PRO A 251 6.48 4.16 0.79
N TRP A 252 5.31 4.37 0.16
CA TRP A 252 5.16 4.23 -1.29
C TRP A 252 5.99 5.29 -2.03
N LEU A 253 6.00 6.55 -1.57
CA LEU A 253 6.84 7.62 -2.12
C LEU A 253 8.33 7.32 -1.96
N ALA A 254 8.74 6.87 -0.77
CA ALA A 254 10.12 6.44 -0.52
C ALA A 254 10.52 5.26 -1.41
N GLY A 255 9.64 4.27 -1.54
CA GLY A 255 9.83 3.10 -2.40
C GLY A 255 9.93 3.47 -3.88
N ALA A 256 9.12 4.42 -4.35
CA ALA A 256 9.21 4.95 -5.71
C ALA A 256 10.56 5.64 -5.95
N ALA A 257 11.02 6.49 -5.03
CA ALA A 257 12.32 7.14 -5.12
C ALA A 257 13.46 6.10 -5.10
N LEU A 258 13.36 5.09 -4.23
CA LEU A 258 14.32 3.99 -4.11
C LEU A 258 14.38 3.16 -5.40
N LEU A 259 13.24 2.85 -6.02
CA LEU A 259 13.16 2.09 -7.26
C LEU A 259 13.91 2.77 -8.41
N HIS A 260 13.79 4.09 -8.49
CA HIS A 260 14.51 4.90 -9.47
C HIS A 260 16.01 5.00 -9.12
N SER A 261 16.34 5.27 -7.85
CA SER A 261 17.72 5.36 -7.38
C SER A 261 18.51 4.06 -7.57
N VAL A 262 17.94 2.91 -7.17
CA VAL A 262 18.58 1.60 -7.31
C VAL A 262 18.80 1.24 -8.79
N SER A 263 17.93 1.72 -9.69
CA SER A 263 18.10 1.54 -11.13
C SER A 263 19.31 2.31 -11.65
N VAL A 264 19.57 3.52 -11.15
CA VAL A 264 20.78 4.30 -11.47
C VAL A 264 22.02 3.60 -10.90
N THR A 265 22.01 3.19 -9.64
CA THR A 265 23.16 2.50 -9.02
C THR A 265 23.50 1.20 -9.75
N ALA A 266 22.49 0.40 -10.12
CA ALA A 266 22.70 -0.87 -10.82
C ALA A 266 23.28 -0.71 -12.23
N THR A 267 22.98 0.40 -12.92
CA THR A 267 23.35 0.62 -14.34
C THR A 267 24.56 1.52 -14.52
N ARG A 268 24.70 2.54 -13.68
CA ARG A 268 25.71 3.61 -13.82
C ARG A 268 26.69 3.64 -12.67
N ASN A 269 26.42 2.90 -11.59
CA ASN A 269 27.23 2.95 -10.38
C ASN A 269 27.35 4.39 -9.85
N ALA A 270 26.25 5.13 -9.89
CA ALA A 270 26.06 6.51 -9.41
C ALA A 270 24.95 6.52 -8.35
N LEU A 271 24.86 7.57 -7.52
CA LEU A 271 23.85 7.71 -6.45
C LEU A 271 23.88 6.60 -5.37
N ARG A 272 25.08 6.08 -5.05
CA ARG A 272 25.27 5.02 -4.05
C ARG A 272 24.73 5.41 -2.67
N ALA A 273 25.22 6.53 -2.13
CA ALA A 273 24.78 7.04 -0.82
C ALA A 273 23.28 7.31 -0.78
N TRP A 274 22.74 7.92 -1.84
CA TRP A 274 21.31 8.19 -1.97
C TRP A 274 20.46 6.92 -2.02
N THR A 275 20.93 5.88 -2.72
CA THR A 275 20.26 4.57 -2.77
C THR A 275 20.19 3.91 -1.40
N VAL A 276 21.29 3.94 -0.65
CA VAL A 276 21.34 3.38 0.71
C VAL A 276 20.44 4.18 1.66
N MET A 277 20.52 5.51 1.62
CA MET A 277 19.66 6.39 2.42
C MET A 277 18.18 6.10 2.16
N LEU A 278 17.76 6.04 0.88
CA LEU A 278 16.38 5.75 0.52
C LEU A 278 15.92 4.34 0.94
N ALA A 279 16.83 3.36 0.95
CA ALA A 279 16.51 2.02 1.44
C ALA A 279 16.25 2.02 2.96
N VAL A 280 17.05 2.79 3.71
CA VAL A 280 16.81 3.00 5.15
C VAL A 280 15.49 3.74 5.36
N VAL A 281 15.29 4.88 4.69
CA VAL A 281 14.08 5.70 4.81
C VAL A 281 12.82 4.92 4.44
N ALA A 282 12.82 4.14 3.36
CA ALA A 282 11.61 3.44 2.90
C ALA A 282 11.05 2.45 3.94
N PHE A 283 11.90 1.66 4.59
CA PHE A 283 11.46 0.78 5.66
C PHE A 283 11.16 1.55 6.95
N SER A 284 11.95 2.57 7.28
CA SER A 284 11.68 3.48 8.40
C SER A 284 10.27 4.08 8.33
N MET A 285 9.82 4.50 7.15
CA MET A 285 8.46 5.03 6.95
C MET A 285 7.38 3.98 7.17
N SER A 286 7.67 2.71 6.84
CA SER A 286 6.76 1.60 7.15
C SER A 286 6.66 1.35 8.66
N MET A 287 7.78 1.44 9.39
CA MET A 287 7.80 1.35 10.86
C MET A 287 7.04 2.51 11.53
N VAL A 288 7.25 3.74 11.05
CA VAL A 288 6.50 4.93 11.51
C VAL A 288 5.00 4.73 11.29
N GLY A 289 4.59 4.20 10.13
CA GLY A 289 3.19 3.88 9.87
C GLY A 289 2.61 2.84 10.84
N THR A 290 3.35 1.77 11.11
CA THR A 290 2.96 0.77 12.10
C THR A 290 2.78 1.38 13.50
N PHE A 291 3.68 2.28 13.90
CA PHE A 291 3.55 3.00 15.17
C PHE A 291 2.32 3.92 15.20
N ILE A 292 2.08 4.72 14.16
CA ILE A 292 0.95 5.66 14.11
C ILE A 292 -0.39 4.93 14.18
N VAL A 293 -0.56 3.86 13.40
CA VAL A 293 -1.84 3.11 13.31
C VAL A 293 -2.15 2.36 14.60
N ARG A 294 -1.15 2.06 15.44
CA ARG A 294 -1.29 1.18 16.63
C ARG A 294 -1.15 1.89 17.97
N SER A 295 -0.49 3.05 18.01
CA SER A 295 -0.24 3.80 19.25
C SER A 295 -1.47 4.50 19.82
N GLY A 296 -2.48 4.78 18.98
CA GLY A 296 -3.65 5.57 19.39
C GLY A 296 -3.37 7.06 19.60
N LEU A 297 -2.18 7.54 19.24
CA LEU A 297 -1.79 8.95 19.38
C LEU A 297 -2.50 9.89 18.40
N LEU A 298 -3.07 9.37 17.32
CA LEU A 298 -3.81 10.14 16.33
C LEU A 298 -5.19 9.52 16.14
N THR A 299 -6.21 10.38 16.04
CA THR A 299 -7.56 9.97 15.67
C THR A 299 -7.62 9.69 14.17
N SER A 300 -8.19 8.55 13.80
CA SER A 300 -8.43 8.16 12.41
C SER A 300 -9.64 7.23 12.34
N VAL A 301 -10.41 7.36 11.27
CA VAL A 301 -11.53 6.47 10.94
C VAL A 301 -11.06 5.06 10.54
N HIS A 302 -9.79 4.92 10.21
CA HIS A 302 -9.15 3.66 9.78
C HIS A 302 -8.32 3.00 10.91
N SER A 303 -8.35 3.55 12.13
CA SER A 303 -7.66 2.99 13.30
C SER A 303 -8.59 2.08 14.10
N PHE A 304 -8.43 0.76 13.94
CA PHE A 304 -9.30 -0.24 14.57
C PHE A 304 -8.69 -0.98 15.77
N ALA A 305 -7.38 -0.85 16.00
CA ALA A 305 -6.71 -1.54 17.09
C ALA A 305 -5.57 -0.68 17.65
N VAL A 306 -5.90 0.02 18.73
CA VAL A 306 -5.05 0.98 19.45
C VAL A 306 -4.77 0.48 20.86
N ASP A 307 -3.52 0.57 21.30
CA ASP A 307 -3.09 0.23 22.66
C ASP A 307 -1.84 1.05 23.02
N PRO A 308 -1.92 2.03 23.96
CA PRO A 308 -0.80 2.89 24.33
C PRO A 308 0.43 2.15 24.88
N GLU A 309 0.25 1.03 25.59
CA GLU A 309 1.35 0.25 26.16
C GLU A 309 2.18 -0.39 25.04
N ARG A 310 1.49 -0.95 24.04
CA ARG A 310 2.10 -1.52 22.83
C ARG A 310 2.75 -0.45 21.96
N GLY A 311 2.15 0.74 21.90
CA GLY A 311 2.71 1.90 21.21
C GLY A 311 4.11 2.26 21.72
N THR A 312 4.34 2.19 23.04
CA THR A 312 5.64 2.49 23.66
C THR A 312 6.70 1.47 23.26
N PHE A 313 6.36 0.18 23.18
CA PHE A 313 7.28 -0.85 22.71
C PHE A 313 7.67 -0.62 21.24
N LEU A 314 6.70 -0.32 20.38
CA LEU A 314 6.94 -0.02 18.96
C LEU A 314 7.80 1.24 18.79
N LEU A 315 7.61 2.26 19.63
CA LEU A 315 8.44 3.46 19.66
C LEU A 315 9.91 3.13 19.99
N ALA A 316 10.16 2.33 21.03
CA ALA A 316 11.51 1.89 21.38
C ALA A 316 12.14 1.07 20.24
N LEU A 317 11.38 0.17 19.62
CA LEU A 317 11.84 -0.63 18.49
C LEU A 317 12.20 0.24 17.28
N MET A 318 11.36 1.23 16.99
CA MET A 318 11.59 2.21 15.95
C MET A 318 12.85 3.04 16.22
N ALA A 319 13.05 3.50 17.46
CA ALA A 319 14.25 4.24 17.86
C ALA A 319 15.53 3.40 17.65
N ILE A 320 15.51 2.12 18.02
CA ILE A 320 16.65 1.21 17.84
C ILE A 320 16.93 0.98 16.34
N TYR A 321 15.92 0.64 15.54
CA TYR A 321 16.14 0.28 14.14
C TYR A 321 16.44 1.48 13.25
N ILE A 322 15.64 2.55 13.36
CA ILE A 322 15.85 3.77 12.58
C ILE A 322 17.13 4.46 13.07
N GLY A 323 17.25 4.69 14.38
CA GLY A 323 18.42 5.35 14.97
C GLY A 323 19.70 4.57 14.72
N GLY A 324 19.69 3.24 14.88
CA GLY A 324 20.83 2.37 14.58
C GLY A 324 21.25 2.41 13.11
N ALA A 325 20.30 2.31 12.18
CA ALA A 325 20.60 2.36 10.75
C ALA A 325 21.09 3.73 10.28
N LEU A 326 20.49 4.82 10.78
CA LEU A 326 20.94 6.19 10.46
C LEU A 326 22.31 6.48 11.07
N THR A 327 22.58 6.02 12.29
CA THR A 327 23.90 6.14 12.92
C THR A 327 24.94 5.36 12.12
N LEU A 328 24.64 4.11 11.74
CA LEU A 328 25.53 3.31 10.91
C LEU A 328 25.78 3.98 9.55
N PHE A 329 24.75 4.53 8.93
CA PHE A 329 24.87 5.29 7.68
C PHE A 329 25.79 6.51 7.88
N ALA A 330 25.60 7.32 8.92
CA ALA A 330 26.41 8.49 9.20
C ALA A 330 27.89 8.11 9.43
N LEU A 331 28.15 7.08 10.23
CA LEU A 331 29.51 6.57 10.53
C LEU A 331 30.22 5.99 9.29
N ARG A 332 29.45 5.53 8.30
CA ARG A 332 29.98 4.93 7.07
C ARG A 332 29.87 5.85 5.86
N ALA A 333 29.27 7.04 5.98
CA ALA A 333 28.97 7.93 4.86
C ALA A 333 30.22 8.27 4.03
N SER A 334 31.35 8.52 4.68
CA SER A 334 32.64 8.82 4.03
C SER A 334 33.19 7.64 3.20
N SER A 335 32.85 6.39 3.57
CA SER A 335 33.20 5.20 2.79
C SER A 335 32.26 4.95 1.60
N VAL A 336 31.11 5.63 1.56
CA VAL A 336 30.17 5.57 0.45
C VAL A 336 30.53 6.65 -0.58
N ALA A 337 31.59 6.41 -1.34
CA ALA A 337 32.04 7.34 -2.38
C ALA A 337 30.90 7.71 -3.35
N GLU A 338 30.83 9.00 -3.71
CA GLU A 338 29.99 9.44 -4.83
C GLU A 338 30.35 8.62 -6.07
N GLY A 339 29.33 8.05 -6.69
CA GLY A 339 29.54 7.23 -7.87
C GLY A 339 29.89 8.07 -9.10
N LYS A 340 29.74 7.50 -10.30
CA LYS A 340 30.17 8.18 -11.54
C LYS A 340 29.45 9.52 -11.76
N LYS A 341 30.19 10.55 -12.17
CA LYS A 341 29.67 11.86 -12.59
C LYS A 341 28.81 11.75 -13.87
N PHE A 342 27.83 12.64 -13.99
CA PHE A 342 26.92 12.74 -15.14
C PHE A 342 26.58 14.22 -15.42
N ALA A 343 26.16 14.53 -16.66
CA ALA A 343 25.73 15.87 -17.03
C ALA A 343 24.31 16.17 -16.51
N LEU A 344 23.97 17.44 -16.29
CA LEU A 344 22.63 17.83 -15.83
C LEU A 344 21.55 17.38 -16.83
N LEU A 345 21.77 17.60 -18.13
CA LEU A 345 20.94 17.05 -19.20
C LEU A 345 21.30 15.58 -19.45
N SER A 346 20.76 14.71 -18.60
CA SER A 346 20.88 13.27 -18.70
C SER A 346 19.71 12.58 -18.01
N ARG A 347 19.54 11.28 -18.27
CA ARG A 347 18.58 10.46 -17.52
C ARG A 347 18.89 10.47 -16.02
N GLU A 348 20.16 10.38 -15.63
CA GLU A 348 20.57 10.48 -14.23
C GLU A 348 20.09 11.81 -13.60
N GLY A 349 20.32 12.94 -14.27
CA GLY A 349 19.89 14.26 -13.81
C GLY A 349 18.38 14.35 -13.59
N SER A 350 17.59 13.86 -14.55
CA SER A 350 16.12 13.83 -14.41
C SER A 350 15.66 12.95 -13.24
N LEU A 351 16.34 11.84 -12.98
CA LEU A 351 16.02 10.93 -11.88
C LEU A 351 16.41 11.51 -10.52
N VAL A 352 17.44 12.36 -10.45
CA VAL A 352 17.76 13.13 -9.24
C VAL A 352 16.66 14.13 -8.93
N ILE A 353 16.19 14.90 -9.91
CA ILE A 353 15.09 15.86 -9.73
C ILE A 353 13.82 15.12 -9.29
N ASN A 354 13.50 14.01 -9.96
CA ASN A 354 12.38 13.14 -9.58
C ASN A 354 12.48 12.69 -8.12
N ASN A 355 13.64 12.19 -7.71
CA ASN A 355 13.84 11.70 -6.34
C ASN A 355 13.75 12.84 -5.33
N LEU A 356 14.31 14.02 -5.63
CA LEU A 356 14.18 15.20 -4.78
C LEU A 356 12.70 15.52 -4.55
N LEU A 357 11.91 15.66 -5.62
CA LEU A 357 10.48 15.95 -5.54
C LEU A 357 9.70 14.89 -4.76
N LEU A 358 9.95 13.59 -5.02
CA LEU A 358 9.33 12.50 -4.27
C LEU A 358 9.65 12.58 -2.78
N THR A 359 10.91 12.83 -2.42
CA THR A 359 11.32 12.97 -1.01
C THR A 359 10.79 14.26 -0.36
N THR A 360 10.63 15.34 -1.11
CA THR A 360 10.01 16.58 -0.62
C THR A 360 8.53 16.38 -0.35
N ILE A 361 7.79 15.76 -1.27
CA ILE A 361 6.36 15.42 -1.05
C ILE A 361 6.23 14.50 0.16
N LEU A 362 7.07 13.47 0.26
CA LEU A 362 7.12 12.58 1.41
C LEU A 362 7.29 13.38 2.71
N ALA A 363 8.30 14.27 2.78
CA ALA A 363 8.58 15.06 3.96
C ALA A 363 7.40 15.97 4.33
N LEU A 364 6.75 16.61 3.36
CA LEU A 364 5.58 17.46 3.60
C LEU A 364 4.38 16.66 4.12
N VAL A 365 4.13 15.47 3.56
CA VAL A 365 3.05 14.59 4.02
C VAL A 365 3.35 14.07 5.43
N LEU A 366 4.59 13.67 5.70
CA LEU A 366 5.04 13.22 7.02
C LEU A 366 4.91 14.34 8.06
N LEU A 367 5.37 15.55 7.74
CA LEU A 367 5.25 16.72 8.62
C LEU A 367 3.78 17.04 8.91
N GLY A 368 2.93 17.11 7.88
CA GLY A 368 1.49 17.33 8.07
C GLY A 368 0.82 16.25 8.92
N THR A 369 1.27 15.00 8.80
CA THR A 369 0.73 13.86 9.55
C THR A 369 1.18 13.87 11.01
N LEU A 370 2.43 14.25 11.29
CA LEU A 370 2.98 14.29 12.65
C LEU A 370 2.67 15.59 13.39
N TYR A 371 2.35 16.68 12.68
CA TYR A 371 2.14 18.00 13.27
C TYR A 371 1.03 18.02 14.35
N PRO A 372 -0.12 17.34 14.18
CA PRO A 372 -1.12 17.24 15.26
C PRO A 372 -0.59 16.63 16.56
N ILE A 373 0.32 15.64 16.49
CA ILE A 373 0.92 15.03 17.69
C ILE A 373 1.76 16.07 18.45
N VAL A 374 2.53 16.87 17.71
CA VAL A 374 3.39 17.93 18.29
C VAL A 374 2.53 19.04 18.89
N ALA A 375 1.49 19.48 18.18
CA ALA A 375 0.57 20.51 18.66
C ALA A 375 -0.19 20.05 19.91
N GLU A 376 -0.65 18.79 19.94
CA GLU A 376 -1.34 18.24 21.11
C GLU A 376 -0.41 18.16 22.32
N ALA A 377 0.86 17.82 22.13
CA ALA A 377 1.88 17.88 23.18
C ALA A 377 2.14 19.31 23.69
N MET A 378 1.83 20.34 22.89
CA MET A 378 1.88 21.76 23.28
C MET A 378 0.54 22.28 23.83
N GLY A 379 -0.48 21.43 23.95
CA GLY A 379 -1.80 21.78 24.49
C GLY A 379 -2.83 22.21 23.45
N GLU A 380 -2.53 22.14 22.15
CA GLU A 380 -3.44 22.50 21.06
C GLU A 380 -3.94 21.28 20.29
N LYS A 381 -5.26 21.12 20.18
CA LYS A 381 -5.86 20.06 19.35
C LYS A 381 -6.18 20.59 17.95
N ILE A 382 -5.36 20.21 16.99
CA ILE A 382 -5.52 20.57 15.58
C ILE A 382 -5.71 19.33 14.72
N SER A 383 -6.36 19.49 13.57
CA SER A 383 -6.46 18.45 12.55
C SER A 383 -5.96 19.01 11.22
N VAL A 384 -5.19 18.21 10.48
CA VAL A 384 -4.61 18.57 9.19
C VAL A 384 -5.25 17.69 8.13
N GLY A 385 -6.02 18.29 7.22
CA GLY A 385 -6.77 17.59 6.18
C GLY A 385 -6.51 18.12 4.76
N PRO A 386 -7.42 17.85 3.79
CA PRO A 386 -7.24 18.19 2.38
C PRO A 386 -6.79 19.63 2.08
N PRO A 387 -7.28 20.69 2.77
CA PRO A 387 -6.84 22.06 2.49
C PRO A 387 -5.32 22.29 2.61
N TYR A 388 -4.67 21.62 3.56
CA TYR A 388 -3.21 21.68 3.71
C TYR A 388 -2.52 20.90 2.58
N TYR A 389 -2.84 19.60 2.46
CA TYR A 389 -2.14 18.71 1.53
C TYR A 389 -2.33 19.10 0.06
N ASN A 390 -3.53 19.51 -0.34
CA ASN A 390 -3.78 19.96 -1.70
C ASN A 390 -2.99 21.22 -2.05
N LYS A 391 -2.73 22.09 -1.06
CA LYS A 391 -1.96 23.33 -1.25
C LYS A 391 -0.45 23.07 -1.32
N VAL A 392 0.08 22.15 -0.50
CA VAL A 392 1.54 21.91 -0.40
C VAL A 392 2.02 20.76 -1.30
N ALA A 393 1.31 19.64 -1.34
CA ALA A 393 1.69 18.46 -2.10
C ALA A 393 1.13 18.49 -3.52
N GLY A 394 -0.06 19.04 -3.73
CA GLY A 394 -0.73 19.11 -5.05
C GLY A 394 0.16 19.72 -6.15
N PRO A 395 0.66 20.97 -6.00
CA PRO A 395 1.53 21.59 -7.00
C PRO A 395 2.82 20.80 -7.26
N LEU A 396 3.44 20.27 -6.20
CA LEU A 396 4.66 19.46 -6.34
C LEU A 396 4.40 18.14 -7.06
N ALA A 397 3.25 17.49 -6.83
CA ALA A 397 2.84 16.29 -7.54
C ALA A 397 2.64 16.55 -9.04
N LEU A 398 2.06 17.71 -9.41
CA LEU A 398 1.94 18.11 -10.81
C LEU A 398 3.31 18.39 -11.45
N ILE A 399 4.22 19.06 -10.74
CA ILE A 399 5.59 19.29 -11.22
C ILE A 399 6.33 17.96 -11.39
N LEU A 400 6.19 17.03 -10.43
CA LEU A 400 6.74 15.69 -10.53
C LEU A 400 6.23 14.95 -11.78
N CYS A 401 4.93 15.02 -12.04
CA CYS A 401 4.32 14.45 -13.24
C CYS A 401 4.87 15.06 -14.54
N LEU A 402 5.13 16.37 -14.57
CA LEU A 402 5.76 17.03 -15.71
C LEU A 402 7.22 16.61 -15.89
N VAL A 403 8.00 16.49 -14.81
CA VAL A 403 9.39 16.00 -14.87
C VAL A 403 9.47 14.58 -15.41
N MET A 404 8.46 13.75 -15.11
CA MET A 404 8.34 12.38 -15.59
C MET A 404 8.23 12.28 -17.13
N VAL A 405 7.83 13.35 -17.83
CA VAL A 405 7.83 13.42 -19.31
C VAL A 405 9.25 13.29 -19.89
N ALA A 406 10.24 13.91 -19.22
CA ALA A 406 11.58 14.02 -19.76
C ALA A 406 12.41 12.74 -19.55
N GLY A 407 12.40 12.18 -18.34
CA GLY A 407 13.34 11.13 -17.92
C GLY A 407 13.41 9.89 -18.85
N PRO A 408 12.28 9.30 -19.27
CA PRO A 408 12.26 8.15 -20.18
C PRO A 408 12.88 8.43 -21.57
N LEU A 409 12.86 9.69 -22.02
CA LEU A 409 13.30 10.12 -23.34
C LEU A 409 14.79 10.48 -23.41
N LEU A 410 15.39 10.84 -22.27
CA LEU A 410 16.82 11.19 -22.16
C LEU A 410 17.72 9.94 -22.11
N ALA A 411 18.94 10.05 -22.65
CA ALA A 411 19.99 9.05 -22.57
C ALA A 411 20.80 9.13 -21.27
N TRP A 412 21.50 8.04 -20.95
CA TRP A 412 22.43 7.98 -19.81
C TRP A 412 23.69 8.82 -20.06
N ARG A 413 24.35 9.29 -18.99
CA ARG A 413 25.59 10.08 -18.96
C ARG A 413 25.45 11.52 -19.51
N LYS A 414 24.98 11.67 -20.74
CA LYS A 414 24.77 12.94 -21.45
C LYS A 414 23.77 12.73 -22.59
N ASP A 415 22.87 13.69 -22.77
CA ASP A 415 21.92 13.73 -23.89
C ASP A 415 22.01 15.10 -24.59
N ASP A 416 21.54 15.18 -25.84
CA ASP A 416 21.46 16.42 -26.63
C ASP A 416 20.05 17.05 -26.62
N GLY A 417 19.08 16.40 -25.98
CA GLY A 417 17.69 16.80 -25.87
C GLY A 417 16.87 16.57 -27.15
N ARG A 418 17.46 16.10 -28.26
CA ARG A 418 16.78 16.06 -29.56
C ARG A 418 15.52 15.20 -29.55
N LYS A 419 15.58 14.05 -28.87
CA LYS A 419 14.41 13.15 -28.72
C LYS A 419 13.33 13.75 -27.83
N LEU A 420 13.70 14.52 -26.81
CA LEU A 420 12.74 15.20 -25.96
C LEU A 420 12.02 16.30 -26.74
N TRP A 421 12.77 17.21 -27.37
CA TRP A 421 12.23 18.35 -28.11
C TRP A 421 11.40 17.96 -29.33
N SER A 422 11.74 16.87 -30.01
CA SER A 422 10.93 16.36 -31.13
C SER A 422 9.61 15.71 -30.72
N ARG A 423 9.47 15.30 -29.45
CA ARG A 423 8.31 14.53 -28.94
C ARG A 423 7.41 15.34 -28.03
N LEU A 424 7.97 16.37 -27.40
CA LEU A 424 7.27 17.27 -26.49
C LEU A 424 6.08 18.01 -27.14
N PRO A 425 6.13 18.47 -28.41
CA PRO A 425 5.00 19.17 -29.03
C PRO A 425 3.71 18.37 -29.04
N ALA A 426 3.76 17.05 -29.28
CA ALA A 426 2.58 16.20 -29.27
C ALA A 426 1.97 16.08 -27.85
N ALA A 427 2.81 15.99 -26.82
CA ALA A 427 2.36 15.95 -25.44
C ALA A 427 1.76 17.29 -25.00
N ILE A 428 2.42 18.41 -25.32
CA ILE A 428 1.91 19.76 -25.05
C ILE A 428 0.58 19.98 -25.77
N PHE A 429 0.49 19.63 -27.06
CA PHE A 429 -0.75 19.74 -27.82
C PHE A 429 -1.90 18.99 -27.17
N ALA A 430 -1.68 17.75 -26.72
CA ALA A 430 -2.70 16.99 -26.00
C ALA A 430 -3.14 17.67 -24.71
N GLY A 431 -2.20 18.18 -23.92
CA GLY A 431 -2.51 18.97 -22.72
C GLY A 431 -3.29 20.25 -23.02
N SER A 432 -2.85 21.02 -24.01
CA SER A 432 -3.50 22.25 -24.46
C SER A 432 -4.90 21.99 -25.00
N ALA A 433 -5.12 20.88 -25.72
CA ALA A 433 -6.44 20.49 -26.19
C ALA A 433 -7.38 20.14 -25.03
N VAL A 434 -6.90 19.42 -24.01
CA VAL A 434 -7.66 19.15 -22.78
C VAL A 434 -7.98 20.46 -22.06
N LEU A 435 -7.00 21.33 -21.84
CA LEU A 435 -7.19 22.63 -21.21
C LEU A 435 -8.22 23.48 -21.96
N PHE A 436 -8.08 23.58 -23.28
CA PHE A 436 -9.00 24.32 -24.13
C PHE A 436 -10.42 23.76 -24.05
N GLY A 437 -10.58 22.44 -24.13
CA GLY A 437 -11.88 21.78 -23.96
C GLY A 437 -12.51 22.05 -22.59
N LEU A 438 -11.71 22.04 -21.52
CA LEU A 438 -12.19 22.36 -20.17
C LEU A 438 -12.60 23.82 -20.00
N ILE A 439 -11.88 24.75 -20.62
CA ILE A 439 -12.25 26.18 -20.60
C ILE A 439 -13.56 26.41 -21.35
N LEU A 440 -13.75 25.76 -22.50
CA LEU A 440 -14.96 25.92 -23.30
C LEU A 440 -16.19 25.21 -22.72
N PHE A 441 -16.02 24.00 -22.21
CA PHE A 441 -17.14 23.10 -21.88
C PHE A 441 -17.21 22.66 -20.41
N GLY A 442 -16.14 22.88 -19.63
CA GLY A 442 -16.05 22.41 -18.24
C GLY A 442 -16.76 23.30 -17.21
N GLY A 443 -17.18 24.52 -17.59
CA GLY A 443 -17.80 25.46 -16.65
C GLY A 443 -16.81 25.94 -15.57
N LYS A 444 -17.27 26.09 -14.32
CA LYS A 444 -16.44 26.55 -13.20
C LYS A 444 -15.66 25.39 -12.59
N VAL A 445 -14.44 25.17 -13.08
CA VAL A 445 -13.50 24.16 -12.55
C VAL A 445 -12.46 24.82 -11.65
N GLY A 446 -12.16 24.21 -10.50
CA GLY A 446 -11.10 24.67 -9.61
C GLY A 446 -9.70 24.57 -10.26
N VAL A 447 -8.77 25.42 -9.84
CA VAL A 447 -7.43 25.51 -10.45
C VAL A 447 -6.65 24.19 -10.38
N LEU A 448 -6.66 23.53 -9.22
CA LEU A 448 -5.90 22.28 -9.04
C LEU A 448 -6.44 21.13 -9.92
N PRO A 449 -7.76 20.85 -9.95
CA PRO A 449 -8.34 19.90 -10.91
C PRO A 449 -8.09 20.25 -12.39
N LEU A 450 -8.21 21.52 -12.76
CA LEU A 450 -7.94 22.00 -14.13
C LEU A 450 -6.51 21.68 -14.56
N LEU A 451 -5.53 22.00 -13.71
CA LEU A 451 -4.13 21.69 -13.95
C LEU A 451 -3.89 20.18 -13.92
N GLY A 452 -4.53 19.44 -13.00
CA GLY A 452 -4.45 17.99 -12.90
C GLY A 452 -4.85 17.27 -14.19
N MET A 453 -6.00 17.62 -14.76
CA MET A 453 -6.45 17.05 -16.04
C MET A 453 -5.53 17.45 -17.21
N THR A 454 -5.08 18.70 -17.23
CA THR A 454 -4.17 19.20 -18.28
C THR A 454 -2.85 18.43 -18.25
N VAL A 455 -2.22 18.30 -17.07
CA VAL A 455 -0.99 17.55 -16.88
C VAL A 455 -1.20 16.07 -17.17
N ALA A 456 -2.33 15.48 -16.78
CA ALA A 456 -2.66 14.09 -17.12
C ALA A 456 -2.65 13.86 -18.64
N GLY A 457 -3.23 14.76 -19.43
CA GLY A 457 -3.19 14.70 -20.90
C GLY A 457 -1.77 14.72 -21.48
N ILE A 458 -0.91 15.62 -20.96
CA ILE A 458 0.51 15.70 -21.34
C ILE A 458 1.23 14.39 -21.02
N VAL A 459 1.09 13.92 -19.78
CA VAL A 459 1.79 12.74 -19.28
C VAL A 459 1.31 11.47 -19.98
N ALA A 460 0.02 11.36 -20.30
CA ALA A 460 -0.54 10.22 -21.02
C ALA A 460 0.17 10.02 -22.36
N VAL A 461 0.26 11.07 -23.19
CA VAL A 461 0.93 11.01 -24.50
C VAL A 461 2.44 10.85 -24.35
N ALA A 462 3.06 11.59 -23.42
CA ALA A 462 4.49 11.48 -23.14
C ALA A 462 4.91 10.07 -22.68
N SER A 463 4.07 9.39 -21.90
CA SER A 463 4.35 8.03 -21.41
C SER A 463 4.42 7.01 -22.54
N LEU A 464 3.71 7.24 -23.64
CA LEU A 464 3.73 6.39 -24.83
C LEU A 464 4.91 6.72 -25.77
N ALA A 465 5.46 7.93 -25.67
CA ALA A 465 6.52 8.42 -26.54
C ALA A 465 7.78 7.53 -26.61
N PRO A 466 8.22 6.83 -25.54
CA PRO A 466 9.32 5.86 -25.63
C PRO A 466 9.09 4.73 -26.64
N LEU A 467 7.85 4.41 -27.01
CA LEU A 467 7.51 3.37 -27.99
C LEU A 467 7.55 3.86 -29.45
N TRP A 468 7.55 5.18 -29.69
CA TRP A 468 7.54 5.72 -31.04
C TRP A 468 8.79 5.32 -31.84
N GLY A 469 8.55 4.79 -33.04
CA GLY A 469 9.58 4.26 -33.93
C GLY A 469 10.14 2.89 -33.53
N ARG A 470 9.59 2.22 -32.50
CA ARG A 470 10.00 0.86 -32.12
C ARG A 470 9.07 -0.18 -32.73
N ASN A 471 9.61 -1.37 -33.00
CA ASN A 471 8.77 -2.53 -33.25
C ASN A 471 8.15 -3.03 -31.94
N LEU A 472 6.84 -2.88 -31.79
CA LEU A 472 6.10 -3.19 -30.57
C LEU A 472 6.26 -4.66 -30.14
N ARG A 473 6.32 -5.59 -31.10
CA ARG A 473 6.47 -7.03 -30.85
C ARG A 473 7.85 -7.42 -30.32
N ARG A 474 8.89 -6.64 -30.66
CA ARG A 474 10.29 -6.90 -30.23
C ARG A 474 10.71 -6.05 -29.04
N THR A 475 9.83 -5.20 -28.52
CA THR A 475 10.18 -4.30 -27.42
C THR A 475 10.29 -5.07 -26.09
N PRO A 476 11.38 -4.89 -25.32
CA PRO A 476 11.57 -5.61 -24.05
C PRO A 476 10.45 -5.33 -23.04
N LEU A 477 10.07 -6.36 -22.28
CA LEU A 477 9.06 -6.25 -21.22
C LEU A 477 9.35 -5.12 -20.21
N PRO A 478 10.59 -4.84 -19.78
CA PRO A 478 10.85 -3.71 -18.88
C PRO A 478 10.57 -2.33 -19.49
N THR A 479 10.62 -2.20 -20.82
CA THR A 479 10.23 -0.97 -21.51
C THR A 479 8.71 -0.82 -21.51
N TRP A 480 7.98 -1.89 -21.84
CA TRP A 480 6.52 -1.92 -21.69
C TRP A 480 6.09 -1.63 -20.25
N GLY A 481 6.76 -2.24 -19.28
CA GLY A 481 6.49 -2.04 -17.87
C GLY A 481 6.63 -0.58 -17.42
N MET A 482 7.70 0.09 -17.86
CA MET A 482 7.90 1.52 -17.61
C MET A 482 6.76 2.36 -18.24
N VAL A 483 6.45 2.14 -19.52
CA VAL A 483 5.42 2.88 -20.27
C VAL A 483 4.04 2.72 -19.62
N ILE A 484 3.63 1.48 -19.33
CA ILE A 484 2.33 1.17 -18.74
C ILE A 484 2.22 1.78 -17.34
N ALA A 485 3.29 1.71 -16.53
CA ALA A 485 3.24 2.26 -15.18
C ALA A 485 3.11 3.79 -15.20
N HIS A 486 3.86 4.49 -16.05
CA HIS A 486 3.80 5.96 -16.14
C HIS A 486 2.48 6.43 -16.76
N PHE A 487 1.95 5.68 -17.73
CA PHE A 487 0.60 5.92 -18.27
C PHE A 487 -0.48 5.71 -17.19
N GLY A 488 -0.31 4.70 -16.32
CA GLY A 488 -1.19 4.49 -15.17
C GLY A 488 -1.25 5.69 -14.22
N VAL A 489 -0.14 6.40 -14.00
CA VAL A 489 -0.12 7.66 -13.22
C VAL A 489 -0.98 8.73 -13.90
N ALA A 490 -0.91 8.87 -15.23
CA ALA A 490 -1.76 9.82 -15.96
C ALA A 490 -3.25 9.47 -15.84
N VAL A 491 -3.60 8.18 -15.96
CA VAL A 491 -4.99 7.71 -15.82
C VAL A 491 -5.52 7.97 -14.41
N ALA A 492 -4.73 7.66 -13.38
CA ALA A 492 -5.12 7.94 -11.99
C ALA A 492 -5.30 9.45 -11.73
N LEU A 493 -4.34 10.28 -12.18
CA LEU A 493 -4.41 11.74 -12.05
C LEU A 493 -5.64 12.32 -12.77
N ALA A 494 -5.97 11.82 -13.96
CA ALA A 494 -7.17 12.22 -14.68
C ALA A 494 -8.45 11.86 -13.90
N GLY A 495 -8.53 10.65 -13.32
CA GLY A 495 -9.66 10.24 -12.49
C GLY A 495 -9.84 11.11 -11.24
N MET A 496 -8.75 11.36 -10.50
CA MET A 496 -8.77 12.22 -9.30
C MET A 496 -9.22 13.64 -9.63
N ALA A 497 -8.66 14.20 -10.70
CA ALA A 497 -8.95 15.57 -11.12
C ALA A 497 -10.37 15.72 -11.71
N ALA A 498 -10.82 14.76 -12.52
CA ALA A 498 -12.17 14.79 -13.10
C ALA A 498 -13.26 14.63 -12.02
N GLU A 499 -13.07 13.72 -11.06
CA GLU A 499 -14.01 13.56 -9.95
C GLU A 499 -14.08 14.83 -9.11
N SER A 500 -12.93 15.40 -8.74
CA SER A 500 -12.86 16.67 -7.99
C SER A 500 -13.45 17.86 -8.73
N ALA A 501 -13.36 17.88 -10.06
CA ALA A 501 -13.88 18.98 -10.89
C ALA A 501 -15.40 18.90 -11.10
N PHE A 502 -15.94 17.68 -11.22
CA PHE A 502 -17.27 17.47 -11.81
C PHE A 502 -18.24 16.67 -10.94
N ILE A 503 -17.84 16.27 -9.72
CA ILE A 503 -18.74 15.63 -8.76
C ILE A 503 -20.06 16.39 -8.60
N LYS A 504 -21.17 15.65 -8.63
CA LYS A 504 -22.51 16.17 -8.31
C LYS A 504 -23.06 15.42 -7.10
N GLU A 505 -23.59 16.17 -6.13
CA GLU A 505 -24.18 15.63 -4.91
C GLU A 505 -25.63 16.07 -4.75
N ARG A 506 -26.46 15.15 -4.28
CA ARG A 506 -27.81 15.39 -3.79
C ARG A 506 -28.03 14.63 -2.48
N LEU A 507 -28.28 15.38 -1.41
CA LEU A 507 -28.77 14.87 -0.14
C LEU A 507 -30.22 15.32 0.00
N VAL A 508 -31.15 14.38 0.06
CA VAL A 508 -32.60 14.67 0.15
C VAL A 508 -33.26 13.70 1.12
N ALA A 509 -34.33 14.14 1.79
CA ALA A 509 -35.22 13.23 2.50
C ALA A 509 -36.35 12.85 1.54
N ALA A 510 -36.39 11.60 1.07
CA ALA A 510 -37.35 11.15 0.07
C ALA A 510 -38.42 10.23 0.67
N ALA A 511 -39.67 10.41 0.24
CA ALA A 511 -40.77 9.47 0.50
C ALA A 511 -40.84 8.40 -0.60
N PRO A 512 -41.32 7.17 -0.31
CA PRO A 512 -41.57 6.17 -1.34
C PRO A 512 -42.45 6.72 -2.48
N GLY A 513 -42.01 6.54 -3.72
CA GLY A 513 -42.61 7.07 -4.93
C GLY A 513 -41.97 8.38 -5.44
N GLU A 514 -41.29 9.15 -4.59
CA GLU A 514 -40.63 10.40 -4.98
C GLU A 514 -39.43 10.14 -5.92
N THR A 515 -39.15 11.13 -6.77
CA THR A 515 -38.08 11.06 -7.76
C THR A 515 -37.11 12.21 -7.56
N VAL A 516 -35.82 11.91 -7.66
CA VAL A 516 -34.71 12.81 -7.39
C VAL A 516 -33.79 12.82 -8.61
N THR A 517 -33.47 14.00 -9.12
CA THR A 517 -32.56 14.16 -10.27
C THR A 517 -31.13 14.44 -9.80
N VAL A 518 -30.18 13.66 -10.30
CA VAL A 518 -28.75 13.78 -9.99
C VAL A 518 -27.98 13.69 -11.30
N ASP A 519 -27.45 14.82 -11.76
CA ASP A 519 -26.85 14.94 -13.09
C ASP A 519 -27.83 14.43 -14.17
N ASP A 520 -27.40 13.53 -15.06
CA ASP A 520 -28.23 12.92 -16.09
C ASP A 520 -29.19 11.81 -15.58
N PHE A 521 -29.17 11.49 -14.28
CA PHE A 521 -29.98 10.41 -13.71
C PHE A 521 -31.25 10.93 -13.06
N THR A 522 -32.37 10.29 -13.40
CA THR A 522 -33.63 10.41 -12.67
C THR A 522 -33.80 9.18 -11.78
N VAL A 523 -33.65 9.36 -10.46
CA VAL A 523 -33.66 8.27 -9.48
C VAL A 523 -34.99 8.26 -8.74
N LYS A 524 -35.82 7.23 -8.96
CA LYS A 524 -37.07 7.01 -8.23
C LYS A 524 -36.80 6.17 -6.98
N PHE A 525 -37.19 6.68 -5.81
CA PHE A 525 -37.19 5.90 -4.58
C PHE A 525 -38.46 5.07 -4.50
N VAL A 526 -38.33 3.75 -4.56
CA VAL A 526 -39.49 2.84 -4.53
C VAL A 526 -39.95 2.61 -3.09
N GLY A 527 -39.01 2.54 -2.15
CA GLY A 527 -39.27 2.31 -0.73
C GLY A 527 -38.15 1.48 -0.09
N VAL A 528 -38.39 1.03 1.13
CA VAL A 528 -37.48 0.16 1.89
C VAL A 528 -38.15 -1.14 2.29
N ARG A 529 -37.34 -2.18 2.54
CA ARG A 529 -37.80 -3.43 3.15
C ARG A 529 -36.79 -3.93 4.18
N PRO A 530 -37.25 -4.55 5.28
CA PRO A 530 -36.34 -5.23 6.20
C PRO A 530 -35.81 -6.51 5.55
N ILE A 531 -34.52 -6.78 5.74
CA ILE A 531 -33.85 -8.02 5.33
C ILE A 531 -33.08 -8.61 6.51
N ALA A 532 -33.01 -9.93 6.58
CA ALA A 532 -32.17 -10.65 7.52
C ALA A 532 -30.92 -11.15 6.79
N GLY A 533 -29.76 -10.62 7.15
CA GLY A 533 -28.46 -11.08 6.68
C GLY A 533 -27.93 -12.28 7.46
N PRO A 534 -26.72 -12.78 7.16
CA PRO A 534 -26.14 -13.95 7.82
C PRO A 534 -25.94 -13.78 9.33
N ASN A 535 -25.57 -12.57 9.76
CA ASN A 535 -25.32 -12.22 11.17
C ASN A 535 -25.69 -10.76 11.51
N TYR A 536 -26.52 -10.13 10.67
CA TYR A 536 -27.02 -8.77 10.83
C TYR A 536 -28.47 -8.69 10.35
N THR A 537 -29.19 -7.65 10.76
CA THR A 537 -30.45 -7.24 10.12
C THR A 537 -30.20 -5.96 9.35
N ALA A 538 -30.96 -5.69 8.29
CA ALA A 538 -30.79 -4.46 7.53
C ALA A 538 -32.09 -3.93 6.98
N VAL A 539 -32.08 -2.63 6.66
CA VAL A 539 -33.11 -1.96 5.86
C VAL A 539 -32.52 -1.78 4.47
N GLU A 540 -33.08 -2.46 3.48
CA GLU A 540 -32.67 -2.34 2.07
C GLU A 540 -33.58 -1.34 1.36
N GLY A 541 -32.99 -0.30 0.78
CA GLY A 541 -33.68 0.65 -0.08
C GLY A 541 -33.74 0.15 -1.52
N THR A 542 -34.86 0.35 -2.21
CA THR A 542 -34.95 0.11 -3.66
C THR A 542 -35.03 1.42 -4.40
N LEU A 543 -34.02 1.68 -5.25
CA LEU A 543 -33.92 2.87 -6.09
C LEU A 543 -33.92 2.45 -7.57
N ILE A 544 -34.67 3.14 -8.41
CA ILE A 544 -34.65 2.93 -9.87
C ILE A 544 -34.03 4.17 -10.52
N ALA A 545 -32.78 4.04 -10.98
CA ALA A 545 -32.07 5.09 -11.69
C ALA A 545 -32.31 4.97 -13.20
N THR A 546 -32.90 5.99 -13.82
CA THR A 546 -33.19 6.04 -15.26
C THR A 546 -32.28 7.07 -15.93
N THR A 547 -31.63 6.65 -17.00
CA THR A 547 -30.77 7.51 -17.85
C THR A 547 -31.62 8.31 -18.86
N PRO A 548 -31.07 9.36 -19.50
CA PRO A 548 -31.81 10.14 -20.50
C PRO A 548 -32.23 9.29 -21.73
N SER A 549 -31.50 8.20 -22.00
CA SER A 549 -31.84 7.24 -23.06
C SER A 549 -33.01 6.30 -22.72
N GLY A 550 -33.61 6.42 -21.54
CA GLY A 550 -34.70 5.57 -21.06
C GLY A 550 -34.28 4.24 -20.43
N HIS A 551 -32.98 3.91 -20.40
CA HIS A 551 -32.51 2.71 -19.70
C HIS A 551 -32.59 2.90 -18.18
N SER A 552 -33.26 1.97 -17.49
CA SER A 552 -33.40 1.95 -16.04
C SER A 552 -32.54 0.88 -15.38
N PHE A 553 -32.02 1.18 -14.19
CA PHE A 553 -31.17 0.31 -13.37
C PHE A 553 -31.67 0.31 -11.94
N THR A 554 -31.69 -0.86 -11.30
CA THR A 554 -32.08 -0.98 -9.90
C THR A 554 -30.85 -0.92 -9.01
N LEU A 555 -30.85 0.00 -8.05
CA LEU A 555 -29.84 0.14 -7.00
C LEU A 555 -30.44 -0.28 -5.66
N ARG A 556 -29.66 -1.00 -4.85
CA ARG A 556 -30.10 -1.57 -3.55
C ARG A 556 -29.13 -1.23 -2.42
N PRO A 557 -29.10 0.02 -1.92
CA PRO A 557 -28.30 0.35 -0.75
C PRO A 557 -28.90 -0.27 0.52
N GLU A 558 -28.06 -0.60 1.49
CA GLU A 558 -28.48 -1.17 2.78
C GLU A 558 -28.02 -0.29 3.95
N ALA A 559 -28.86 -0.17 4.96
CA ALA A 559 -28.46 0.25 6.30
C ALA A 559 -28.47 -0.99 7.20
N ARG A 560 -27.30 -1.48 7.60
CA ARG A 560 -27.13 -2.73 8.35
C ARG A 560 -26.96 -2.46 9.84
N THR A 561 -27.65 -3.25 10.65
CA THR A 561 -27.55 -3.26 12.11
C THR A 561 -27.03 -4.61 12.58
N PHE A 562 -25.87 -4.59 13.25
CA PHE A 562 -25.28 -5.76 13.87
C PHE A 562 -25.69 -5.81 15.34
N PRO A 563 -26.15 -6.98 15.84
CA PRO A 563 -26.53 -7.12 17.23
C PRO A 563 -25.32 -6.82 18.13
N GLY A 564 -25.55 -6.04 19.18
CA GLY A 564 -24.54 -5.83 20.22
C GLY A 564 -24.31 -7.12 20.99
N LEU A 565 -23.08 -7.62 20.98
CA LEU A 565 -22.72 -8.88 21.63
C LEU A 565 -22.23 -8.63 23.05
N MET A 566 -22.52 -9.55 23.98
CA MET A 566 -22.23 -9.41 25.42
C MET A 566 -22.81 -8.15 26.08
N GLY A 567 -24.00 -7.70 25.65
CA GLY A 567 -24.70 -6.55 26.26
C GLY A 567 -24.25 -5.17 25.76
N GLY A 568 -23.40 -5.12 24.74
CA GLY A 568 -23.06 -3.89 24.04
C GLY A 568 -24.23 -3.31 23.23
N ALA A 569 -24.12 -2.05 22.83
CA ALA A 569 -25.07 -1.44 21.91
C ALA A 569 -24.95 -2.06 20.50
N PRO A 570 -26.06 -2.17 19.74
CA PRO A 570 -25.99 -2.49 18.31
C PRO A 570 -25.08 -1.51 17.57
N THR A 571 -24.40 -2.01 16.54
CA THR A 571 -23.56 -1.18 15.67
C THR A 571 -24.19 -1.07 14.30
N GLU A 572 -24.27 0.15 13.77
CA GLU A 572 -24.85 0.42 12.46
C GLU A 572 -23.76 0.73 11.43
N THR A 573 -23.96 0.23 10.21
CA THR A 573 -23.07 0.40 9.06
C THR A 573 -23.92 0.62 7.81
N ASN A 574 -23.33 1.17 6.75
CA ASN A 574 -24.04 1.41 5.49
C ASN A 574 -23.34 0.66 4.36
N GLU A 575 -24.14 0.13 3.44
CA GLU A 575 -23.66 -0.42 2.18
C GLU A 575 -24.15 0.44 1.04
N ALA A 576 -23.20 1.03 0.33
CA ALA A 576 -23.51 1.84 -0.83
C ALA A 576 -23.88 0.96 -2.04
N ALA A 577 -24.88 1.39 -2.80
CA ALA A 577 -25.17 0.83 -4.11
C ALA A 577 -24.41 1.62 -5.18
N LEU A 578 -23.66 0.89 -6.02
CA LEU A 578 -22.81 1.46 -7.05
C LEU A 578 -23.27 1.04 -8.44
N LEU A 579 -23.52 2.02 -9.31
CA LEU A 579 -23.74 1.80 -10.75
C LEU A 579 -22.55 2.36 -11.53
N THR A 580 -21.64 1.48 -11.94
CA THR A 580 -20.46 1.82 -12.73
C THR A 580 -20.81 1.98 -14.21
N ARG A 581 -20.37 3.08 -14.81
CA ARG A 581 -20.53 3.40 -16.24
C ARG A 581 -19.18 3.84 -16.81
N PRO A 582 -18.98 3.81 -18.14
CA PRO A 582 -17.74 4.30 -18.75
C PRO A 582 -17.37 5.73 -18.32
N GLY A 583 -18.38 6.61 -18.18
CA GLY A 583 -18.21 8.01 -17.79
C GLY A 583 -18.07 8.29 -16.28
N GLY A 584 -18.29 7.32 -15.40
CA GLY A 584 -18.28 7.56 -13.96
C GLY A 584 -19.06 6.53 -13.17
N GLN A 585 -19.39 6.85 -11.92
CA GLN A 585 -20.14 5.97 -11.04
C GLN A 585 -21.27 6.75 -10.35
N LEU A 586 -22.48 6.21 -10.43
CA LEU A 586 -23.60 6.68 -9.62
C LEU A 586 -23.55 5.91 -8.29
N TYR A 587 -23.44 6.66 -7.22
CA TYR A 587 -23.29 6.17 -5.85
C TYR A 587 -24.55 6.54 -5.07
N ALA A 588 -25.15 5.56 -4.39
CA ALA A 588 -26.34 5.77 -3.58
C ALA A 588 -26.17 5.16 -2.20
N VAL A 589 -26.49 5.94 -1.16
CA VAL A 589 -26.55 5.48 0.23
C VAL A 589 -27.91 5.80 0.81
N LEU A 590 -28.46 4.82 1.53
CA LEU A 590 -29.63 4.97 2.37
C LEU A 590 -29.17 5.41 3.76
N GLY A 591 -29.63 6.57 4.21
CA GLY A 591 -29.43 7.04 5.56
C GLY A 591 -30.61 6.69 6.47
N GLN A 592 -30.59 7.28 7.67
CA GLN A 592 -31.61 7.05 8.69
C GLN A 592 -33.00 7.56 8.25
N PRO A 593 -34.09 6.94 8.74
CA PRO A 593 -35.41 7.51 8.60
C PRO A 593 -35.45 8.90 9.25
N VAL A 594 -36.18 9.82 8.63
CA VAL A 594 -36.46 11.15 9.16
C VAL A 594 -37.81 11.09 9.84
N THR A 595 -37.83 11.29 11.15
CA THR A 595 -39.07 11.37 11.92
C THR A 595 -39.71 12.74 11.74
N GLY A 596 -40.92 12.77 11.21
CA GLY A 596 -41.74 13.98 11.09
C GLY A 596 -42.23 14.50 12.45
N ALA A 597 -42.80 15.70 12.45
CA ALA A 597 -43.39 16.31 13.65
C ALA A 597 -44.59 15.51 14.21
N ASP A 598 -45.16 14.62 13.41
CA ASP A 598 -46.22 13.67 13.75
C ASP A 598 -45.69 12.34 14.33
N GLY A 599 -44.37 12.19 14.51
CA GLY A 599 -43.73 11.00 15.03
C GLY A 599 -43.60 9.85 14.04
N ARG A 600 -43.99 10.03 12.77
CA ARG A 600 -43.90 9.00 11.73
C ARG A 600 -42.56 9.07 10.99
N ALA A 601 -42.02 7.90 10.67
CA ALA A 601 -40.81 7.73 9.85
C ALA A 601 -41.22 7.38 8.41
N ASP A 602 -41.75 8.35 7.67
CA ASP A 602 -42.26 8.18 6.30
C ASP A 602 -41.27 8.61 5.21
N ARG A 603 -40.20 9.31 5.60
CA ARG A 603 -39.12 9.76 4.70
C ARG A 603 -37.80 9.14 5.11
N TYR A 604 -36.94 8.88 4.14
CA TYR A 604 -35.58 8.38 4.35
C TYR A 604 -34.56 9.36 3.78
N GLN A 605 -33.46 9.57 4.50
CA GLN A 605 -32.34 10.32 3.91
C GLN A 605 -31.73 9.50 2.79
N LEU A 606 -31.65 10.08 1.59
CA LEU A 606 -30.95 9.53 0.44
C LEU A 606 -29.78 10.43 0.11
N ARG A 607 -28.60 9.84 0.03
CA ARG A 607 -27.40 10.51 -0.48
C ARG A 607 -27.03 9.92 -1.82
N LEU A 608 -27.08 10.73 -2.85
CA LEU A 608 -26.80 10.34 -4.22
C LEU A 608 -25.66 11.18 -4.77
N TRP A 609 -24.66 10.53 -5.36
CA TRP A 609 -23.56 11.20 -6.05
C TRP A 609 -23.37 10.67 -7.45
N TRP A 610 -23.15 11.57 -8.40
CA TRP A 610 -22.52 11.23 -9.67
C TRP A 610 -21.05 11.62 -9.60
N LYS A 611 -20.18 10.64 -9.84
CA LYS A 611 -18.73 10.79 -9.72
C LYS A 611 -18.04 10.48 -11.06
N PRO A 612 -17.82 11.51 -11.90
CA PRO A 612 -17.23 11.35 -13.23
C PRO A 612 -15.83 10.74 -13.16
N LEU A 613 -15.58 9.73 -14.00
CA LEU A 613 -14.29 9.03 -14.16
C LEU A 613 -13.64 8.52 -12.86
N VAL A 614 -14.35 8.42 -11.74
CA VAL A 614 -13.76 8.03 -10.45
C VAL A 614 -13.05 6.68 -10.51
N TRP A 615 -13.57 5.74 -11.30
CA TRP A 615 -12.97 4.42 -11.45
C TRP A 615 -11.63 4.41 -12.20
N TRP A 616 -11.26 5.50 -12.86
CA TRP A 616 -9.95 5.67 -13.47
C TRP A 616 -8.84 5.76 -12.41
N ILE A 617 -9.15 6.17 -11.19
CA ILE A 617 -8.19 6.17 -10.07
C ILE A 617 -7.65 4.76 -9.87
N TRP A 618 -8.54 3.77 -9.75
CA TRP A 618 -8.18 2.38 -9.51
C TRP A 618 -7.66 1.67 -10.77
N LEU A 619 -8.18 2.03 -11.95
CA LEU A 619 -7.60 1.58 -13.22
C LEU A 619 -6.14 2.03 -13.33
N GLY A 620 -5.83 3.28 -13.01
CA GLY A 620 -4.48 3.82 -13.01
C GLY A 620 -3.57 3.08 -12.02
N GLY A 621 -4.05 2.85 -10.79
CA GLY A 621 -3.35 2.02 -9.80
C GLY A 621 -3.05 0.60 -10.30
N ALA A 622 -4.02 -0.06 -10.94
CA ALA A 622 -3.84 -1.37 -11.55
C ALA A 622 -2.81 -1.36 -12.69
N LEU A 623 -2.83 -0.34 -13.56
CA LEU A 623 -1.85 -0.17 -14.63
C LEU A 623 -0.43 0.04 -14.06
N ILE A 624 -0.29 0.82 -12.99
CA ILE A 624 0.99 0.98 -12.27
C ILE A 624 1.54 -0.37 -11.81
N ALA A 625 0.71 -1.16 -11.12
CA ALA A 625 1.08 -2.48 -10.63
C ALA A 625 1.44 -3.46 -11.77
N ILE A 626 0.64 -3.49 -12.84
CA ILE A 626 0.90 -4.31 -14.04
C ILE A 626 2.22 -3.90 -14.70
N GLY A 627 2.46 -2.60 -14.88
CA GLY A 627 3.69 -2.10 -15.47
C GLY A 627 4.92 -2.50 -14.65
N ALA A 628 4.85 -2.38 -13.33
CA ALA A 628 5.90 -2.84 -12.43
C ALA A 628 6.10 -4.36 -12.50
N ALA A 629 5.03 -5.15 -12.54
CA ALA A 629 5.10 -6.61 -12.67
C ALA A 629 5.76 -7.04 -13.99
N LEU A 630 5.45 -6.40 -15.12
CA LEU A 630 6.10 -6.65 -16.41
C LEU A 630 7.61 -6.35 -16.35
N SER A 631 8.01 -5.29 -15.65
CA SER A 631 9.42 -4.96 -15.42
C SER A 631 10.14 -5.99 -14.55
N LEU A 632 9.44 -6.55 -13.55
CA LEU A 632 9.96 -7.62 -12.70
C LEU A 632 10.14 -8.91 -13.50
N LEU A 633 9.10 -9.37 -14.20
CA LEU A 633 9.11 -10.58 -15.02
C LEU A 633 10.15 -10.53 -16.13
N GLY A 634 10.25 -9.39 -16.83
CA GLY A 634 11.24 -9.19 -17.90
C GLY A 634 12.70 -9.23 -17.43
N ARG A 635 12.95 -9.13 -16.12
CA ARG A 635 14.28 -9.16 -15.49
C ARG A 635 14.51 -10.40 -14.64
N ALA A 636 13.45 -11.11 -14.25
CA ALA A 636 13.52 -12.26 -13.37
C ALA A 636 14.39 -13.36 -13.98
N GLN A 637 15.23 -13.96 -13.14
CA GLN A 637 16.06 -15.13 -13.47
C GLN A 637 15.24 -16.28 -14.08
N LEU A 638 13.93 -16.33 -13.88
CA LEU A 638 13.04 -17.31 -14.49
C LEU A 638 13.15 -17.34 -16.03
N LEU A 639 13.30 -16.21 -16.71
CA LEU A 639 13.51 -16.20 -18.16
C LEU A 639 14.90 -16.70 -18.55
N THR A 640 15.94 -16.38 -17.78
CA THR A 640 17.30 -16.88 -18.02
C THR A 640 17.45 -18.35 -17.66
N LEU A 641 16.80 -18.83 -16.60
CA LEU A 641 16.71 -20.22 -16.16
C LEU A 641 15.85 -21.05 -17.12
N TRP A 642 14.74 -20.51 -17.61
CA TRP A 642 13.91 -21.18 -18.60
C TRP A 642 14.59 -21.25 -19.98
N ARG A 643 15.31 -20.18 -20.36
CA ARG A 643 16.16 -20.18 -21.57
C ARG A 643 17.34 -21.12 -21.46
N SER A 644 18.03 -21.16 -20.31
CA SER A 644 19.14 -22.11 -20.09
C SER A 644 18.64 -23.55 -20.01
N HIS A 645 17.46 -23.79 -19.43
CA HIS A 645 16.82 -25.10 -19.43
C HIS A 645 16.39 -25.53 -20.85
N ARG A 646 15.83 -24.63 -21.66
CA ARG A 646 15.55 -24.90 -23.08
C ARG A 646 16.82 -25.14 -23.90
N ALA A 647 17.89 -24.38 -23.66
CA ALA A 647 19.17 -24.56 -24.34
C ALA A 647 19.77 -25.93 -24.02
N ARG A 648 19.80 -26.32 -22.74
CA ARG A 648 20.24 -27.68 -22.32
C ARG A 648 19.38 -28.79 -22.91
N LYS A 649 18.07 -28.57 -23.02
CA LYS A 649 17.13 -29.53 -23.63
C LYS A 649 17.26 -29.61 -25.16
N ALA A 650 17.79 -28.57 -25.80
CA ALA A 650 18.13 -28.56 -27.22
C ALA A 650 19.48 -29.26 -27.46
N GLU A 651 20.48 -29.04 -26.61
CA GLU A 651 21.79 -29.72 -26.68
C GLU A 651 21.65 -31.23 -26.43
N GLY A 652 20.82 -31.66 -25.48
CA GLY A 652 20.52 -33.07 -25.23
C GLY A 652 19.62 -33.76 -26.28
N ARG A 653 19.27 -33.10 -27.39
CA ARG A 653 18.61 -33.70 -28.57
C ARG A 653 19.56 -33.90 -29.75
N TYR A 654 20.79 -33.42 -29.65
CA TYR A 654 21.86 -33.58 -30.65
C TYR A 654 23.04 -34.43 -30.12
N ALA A 655 22.91 -34.95 -28.90
CA ALA A 655 23.70 -36.04 -28.34
C ALA A 655 22.78 -37.26 -28.24
#